data_AF-A0A3N2D4Z2-F1
#
_entry.id   AF-A0A3N2D4Z2-F1
#
_cell.length_a   1.000
_cell.length_b   1.000
_cell.length_c   1.000
_cell.angle_alpha   90.00
_cell.angle_beta   90.00
_cell.angle_gamma   90.00
#
_symmetry.space_group_name_H-M   'P 1'
#
loop_
_entity.id
_entity.type
_entity.pdbx_description
1 polymer ?
#
loop_
_entity_poly.entity_id
_entity_poly.type
_entity_poly.pdbx_seq_one_letter_code
_entity_poly.pdbx_strand_id
1 'polypeptide(L)'
;MKRIYKQGLIVSALLTTQTLLAGPATLSTVPMVTSEDVRPNIMLLLDTSGSMNYSLKNGDCRHDVNARVPCRIDLAKRAAESLVDRLDFVRLGYGTFSSRHTGQGGRLRYDIADLDNQVKKDVKQAISTTRASGGTPLAESLEGLGRYFSKKNGSPQSKEFLDNLDDDTKAPKASDVIQYYCQKNFIIALTDGAPSQDDGVSKYIKNYDKTKDYSYREYYVSDATHKLYDTDFRPDITDPSDPEHINNVITYLIGFAEESVYGANTATGKMLRDAATGDPKLEEGGTRLEGKFYPTADENALDEAFKSISNDIAAKVGSSSTVSFNTSSIQNGSEVYFARFNTAGWSGELGSYPINSDGTINEEANWTTADTIDKMSDQDMSARVIYTYYDISNYSNDLNSAATDSKKHDGKGVTFRYDNLTSYQQADFKRGTDTSAQNYLNYIRGEHRHEIRNGGTLRDRKSRIGDIVNAAPVYVGKANMWDDHMKVGGVSYADFKETVKDRTPIVYVGANDGMLHGFNASDVESVMGYEELAFVPASVYSNDLSEGLHYYADKDYRHRFYVDLAPTYADAGVNGKWRSVIVGGNRAGGRSIFALDVTNPASFHNTDKAANKVVMWEFTHPDMGASYSRPQVAQLNNGRWAAIFGNGYNTNDNEGHDGKAKLFIVYLDADPSDGWQQGSGENADYLVLSTKNGESANNNVRNGLSTPRLYDLDGDSTADRVFAGDVMGNMWAWDLSSDDADDWGIAYKKDGKPQPLYTGNEKAPITTQPIILYNTDVDDDGDTTTKNLVVLFGTGQFVTGGDKTTTDTQHFLAVHDNGIGGIELDDLTPRTVSTQTDKRNITAGDKVDWQRTKGWALALPDERERLVVSPFVRRHVVFFNTSIPDNIPCSGGGSGWQMAVEALDGLDPTASAFDSNGDGVVDSEDAIYAGKHFDHGLPSETSTQGNNGYTPGSDGKLPEPDAMRSLSGATTRLSWTELLRKG
;
A
#
# COMPACT_ATOMS: atom_id res chain seq x y z
N MET A 1 15.59 31.63 65.43
CA MET A 1 16.56 31.34 66.51
C MET A 1 17.05 29.89 66.37
N LYS A 2 18.35 29.73 66.09
CA LYS A 2 19.32 28.61 66.31
C LYS A 2 18.88 27.17 66.68
N ARG A 3 19.56 26.22 65.98
CA ARG A 3 20.12 24.87 66.34
C ARG A 3 19.19 23.63 66.27
N ILE A 4 19.39 22.64 65.38
CA ILE A 4 20.47 21.62 65.12
C ILE A 4 20.48 20.43 66.10
N TYR A 5 20.19 19.20 65.60
CA TYR A 5 20.96 17.92 65.64
C TYR A 5 20.02 16.73 65.25
N LYS A 6 20.12 16.08 64.07
CA LYS A 6 21.02 14.99 63.57
C LYS A 6 20.93 13.64 64.31
N GLN A 7 20.37 12.62 63.63
CA GLN A 7 20.72 11.16 63.60
C GLN A 7 19.58 10.44 62.83
N GLY A 8 19.75 9.49 61.91
CA GLY A 8 20.89 8.83 61.27
C GLY A 8 20.35 8.06 60.06
N LEU A 9 21.06 8.15 58.94
CA LEU A 9 20.69 7.64 57.61
C LEU A 9 21.44 6.33 57.36
N ILE A 10 20.74 5.21 57.20
CA ILE A 10 21.19 4.04 56.42
C ILE A 10 19.95 3.43 55.77
N VAL A 11 19.70 3.76 54.51
CA VAL A 11 18.85 2.96 53.61
C VAL A 11 19.72 2.63 52.41
N SER A 12 19.99 1.34 52.24
CA SER A 12 20.70 0.79 51.09
C SER A 12 19.94 1.13 49.81
N ALA A 13 20.57 1.90 48.93
CA ALA A 13 20.10 2.12 47.58
C ALA A 13 20.34 0.83 46.77
N LEU A 14 19.29 0.03 46.57
CA LEU A 14 19.22 -0.85 45.41
C LEU A 14 18.82 0.02 44.22
N LEU A 15 19.80 0.43 43.41
CA LEU A 15 19.55 0.90 42.04
C LEU A 15 19.13 -0.33 41.20
N THR A 16 17.84 -0.56 41.09
CA THR A 16 17.28 -1.30 39.95
C THR A 16 17.16 -0.32 38.79
N THR A 17 18.06 -0.44 37.82
CA THR A 17 17.96 0.20 36.50
C THR A 17 16.75 -0.38 35.78
N GLN A 18 15.61 0.29 35.86
CA GLN A 18 14.48 0.02 34.98
C GLN A 18 14.73 0.76 33.66
N THR A 19 14.91 -0.01 32.60
CA THR A 19 14.94 0.47 31.23
C THR A 19 13.61 1.13 30.89
N LEU A 20 13.68 2.42 30.55
CA LEU A 20 12.57 3.22 30.04
C LEU A 20 12.21 2.71 28.64
N LEU A 21 10.98 2.23 28.46
CA LEU A 21 10.40 2.06 27.13
C LEU A 21 9.26 3.06 26.98
N ALA A 22 9.36 3.87 25.92
CA ALA A 22 8.30 4.74 25.45
C ALA A 22 7.02 3.91 25.23
N GLY A 23 5.84 4.51 25.42
CA GLY A 23 4.60 3.90 24.97
C GLY A 23 4.69 3.59 23.47
N PRO A 24 3.99 2.56 22.96
CA PRO A 24 4.06 2.20 21.55
C PRO A 24 3.71 3.44 20.71
N ALA A 25 4.72 3.97 20.01
CA ALA A 25 4.51 4.94 18.97
C ALA A 25 3.49 4.35 18.01
N THR A 26 2.41 5.09 17.76
CA THR A 26 1.56 4.80 16.62
C THR A 26 2.40 5.09 15.37
N LEU A 27 2.32 4.22 14.35
CA LEU A 27 3.21 4.25 13.19
C LEU A 27 2.45 4.21 11.85
N SER A 28 2.81 5.18 11.02
CA SER A 28 2.83 5.36 9.56
C SER A 28 1.58 5.03 8.71
N THR A 29 1.31 5.96 7.79
CA THR A 29 0.23 5.95 6.80
C THR A 29 0.75 6.22 5.37
N VAL A 30 2.03 6.00 5.08
CA VAL A 30 2.59 6.26 3.74
C VAL A 30 1.98 5.30 2.71
N PRO A 31 1.08 5.76 1.82
CA PRO A 31 0.45 4.92 0.80
C PRO A 31 1.45 4.58 -0.29
N MET A 32 1.22 3.42 -0.92
CA MET A 32 1.93 2.92 -2.11
C MET A 32 1.82 3.83 -3.34
N VAL A 33 1.07 4.93 -3.28
CA VAL A 33 1.08 5.92 -4.36
C VAL A 33 2.39 6.71 -4.27
N THR A 34 3.56 6.06 -4.33
CA THR A 34 4.88 6.72 -4.35
C THR A 34 5.49 6.72 -5.75
N SER A 35 5.09 5.80 -6.64
CA SER A 35 5.37 5.87 -8.09
C SER A 35 4.08 6.05 -8.87
N GLU A 36 4.07 6.88 -9.91
CA GLU A 36 3.00 6.79 -10.92
C GLU A 36 3.21 5.50 -11.71
N ASP A 37 2.15 4.67 -11.84
CA ASP A 37 2.18 3.56 -12.78
C ASP A 37 2.34 4.14 -14.18
N VAL A 38 3.51 3.97 -14.77
CA VAL A 38 3.76 4.43 -16.12
C VAL A 38 3.18 3.42 -17.10
N ARG A 39 2.17 3.83 -17.87
CA ARG A 39 1.55 2.99 -18.91
C ARG A 39 2.63 2.48 -19.88
N PRO A 40 2.78 1.17 -20.09
CA PRO A 40 3.72 0.66 -21.07
C PRO A 40 3.28 0.98 -22.50
N ASN A 41 4.23 1.09 -23.41
CA ASN A 41 3.99 1.19 -24.84
C ASN A 41 3.89 -0.20 -25.47
N ILE A 42 2.83 -0.46 -26.23
CA ILE A 42 2.66 -1.69 -27.02
C ILE A 42 2.48 -1.30 -28.50
N MET A 43 3.35 -1.80 -29.36
CA MET A 43 3.19 -1.73 -30.81
C MET A 43 2.74 -3.08 -31.35
N LEU A 44 1.50 -3.15 -31.86
CA LEU A 44 1.02 -4.32 -32.57
C LEU A 44 1.42 -4.25 -34.05
N LEU A 45 2.23 -5.20 -34.52
CA LEU A 45 2.67 -5.30 -35.91
C LEU A 45 2.03 -6.52 -36.56
N LEU A 46 1.09 -6.29 -37.49
CA LEU A 46 0.36 -7.35 -38.17
C LEU A 46 0.90 -7.59 -39.58
N ASP A 47 1.23 -8.85 -39.88
CA ASP A 47 1.58 -9.27 -41.22
C ASP A 47 0.41 -9.09 -42.19
N THR A 48 0.70 -8.42 -43.30
CA THR A 48 -0.24 -8.17 -44.39
C THR A 48 0.31 -8.65 -45.71
N SER A 49 1.22 -9.61 -45.72
CA SER A 49 1.76 -10.23 -46.92
C SER A 49 0.68 -10.94 -47.73
N GLY A 50 0.99 -11.29 -48.98
CA GLY A 50 0.08 -12.05 -49.83
C GLY A 50 -0.32 -13.41 -49.25
N SER A 51 0.54 -14.05 -48.45
CA SER A 51 0.30 -15.36 -47.81
C SER A 51 -0.81 -15.33 -46.77
N MET A 52 -1.10 -14.16 -46.20
CA MET A 52 -2.21 -13.99 -45.28
C MET A 52 -3.61 -14.13 -45.94
N ASN A 53 -3.66 -14.22 -47.28
CA ASN A 53 -4.86 -14.57 -48.07
C ASN A 53 -5.04 -16.07 -48.31
N TYR A 54 -4.29 -16.92 -47.65
CA TYR A 54 -4.54 -18.36 -47.67
C TYR A 54 -5.36 -18.73 -46.44
N SER A 55 -6.10 -19.84 -46.56
CA SER A 55 -6.67 -20.54 -45.42
C SER A 55 -5.55 -21.15 -44.57
N LEU A 56 -5.86 -21.55 -43.33
CA LEU A 56 -4.91 -22.27 -42.49
C LEU A 56 -4.32 -23.48 -43.23
N LYS A 57 -5.12 -24.20 -44.02
CA LYS A 57 -4.71 -25.37 -44.82
C LYS A 57 -4.06 -25.08 -46.18
N ASN A 58 -3.50 -23.89 -46.37
CA ASN A 58 -2.78 -23.47 -47.58
C ASN A 58 -3.60 -23.50 -48.89
N GLY A 59 -4.94 -23.50 -48.84
CA GLY A 59 -5.81 -23.23 -49.99
C GLY A 59 -6.15 -21.74 -50.10
N ASP A 60 -6.23 -21.19 -51.31
CA ASP A 60 -6.68 -19.81 -51.54
C ASP A 60 -8.15 -19.66 -51.10
N CYS A 61 -8.35 -19.02 -49.94
CA CYS A 61 -9.66 -18.81 -49.34
C CYS A 61 -10.52 -17.80 -50.10
N ARG A 62 -9.97 -17.08 -51.11
CA ARG A 62 -10.72 -16.14 -51.94
C ARG A 62 -11.47 -16.80 -53.11
N HIS A 63 -11.14 -18.05 -53.46
CA HIS A 63 -11.68 -18.74 -54.64
C HIS A 63 -12.51 -20.00 -54.34
N ASP A 64 -12.59 -20.45 -53.09
CA ASP A 64 -13.42 -21.61 -52.73
C ASP A 64 -14.86 -21.18 -52.37
N VAL A 65 -15.76 -21.24 -53.36
CA VAL A 65 -17.17 -20.82 -53.23
C VAL A 65 -18.05 -21.80 -52.45
N ASN A 66 -17.56 -23.00 -52.11
CA ASN A 66 -18.36 -24.06 -51.49
C ASN A 66 -18.05 -24.33 -50.01
N ALA A 67 -17.00 -23.72 -49.46
CA ALA A 67 -16.75 -23.69 -48.03
C ALA A 67 -16.29 -22.28 -47.64
N ARG A 68 -17.07 -21.56 -46.81
CA ARG A 68 -16.67 -20.26 -46.24
C ARG A 68 -15.52 -20.45 -45.24
N VAL A 69 -14.33 -20.80 -45.72
CA VAL A 69 -13.13 -20.96 -44.90
C VAL A 69 -12.52 -19.58 -44.67
N PRO A 70 -12.40 -19.11 -43.42
CA PRO A 70 -11.80 -17.80 -43.13
C PRO A 70 -10.33 -17.77 -43.56
N CYS A 71 -9.90 -16.64 -44.10
CA CYS A 71 -8.49 -16.39 -44.42
C CYS A 71 -7.70 -16.14 -43.13
N ARG A 72 -6.39 -16.42 -43.14
CA ARG A 72 -5.51 -16.11 -41.99
C ARG A 72 -5.61 -14.65 -41.55
N ILE A 73 -5.70 -13.72 -42.50
CA ILE A 73 -5.88 -12.30 -42.19
C ILE A 73 -7.18 -12.00 -41.42
N ASP A 74 -8.26 -12.74 -41.68
CA ASP A 74 -9.53 -12.53 -40.98
C ASP A 74 -9.45 -13.05 -39.54
N LEU A 75 -8.80 -14.20 -39.35
CA LEU A 75 -8.55 -14.77 -38.01
C LEU A 75 -7.62 -13.86 -37.19
N ALA A 76 -6.53 -13.40 -37.80
CA ALA A 76 -5.56 -12.53 -37.12
C ALA A 76 -6.16 -11.18 -36.72
N LYS A 77 -7.06 -10.61 -37.54
CA LYS A 77 -7.83 -9.40 -37.17
C LYS A 77 -8.72 -9.63 -35.96
N ARG A 78 -9.48 -10.73 -35.92
CA ARG A 78 -10.37 -11.04 -34.79
C ARG A 78 -9.59 -11.20 -33.49
N ALA A 79 -8.47 -11.92 -33.54
CA ALA A 79 -7.60 -12.11 -32.38
C ALA A 79 -6.95 -10.78 -31.93
N ALA A 80 -6.48 -9.95 -32.88
CA ALA A 80 -5.96 -8.62 -32.59
C ALA A 80 -7.02 -7.69 -31.97
N GLU A 81 -8.26 -7.67 -32.49
CA GLU A 81 -9.36 -6.91 -31.90
C GLU A 81 -9.69 -7.39 -30.48
N SER A 82 -9.63 -8.71 -30.23
CA SER A 82 -9.80 -9.27 -28.88
C SER A 82 -8.69 -8.84 -27.93
N LEU A 83 -7.43 -8.78 -28.39
CA LEU A 83 -6.34 -8.24 -27.59
C LEU A 83 -6.60 -6.78 -27.20
N VAL A 84 -7.02 -5.93 -28.15
CA VAL A 84 -7.36 -4.52 -27.87
C VAL A 84 -8.44 -4.38 -26.79
N ASP A 85 -9.43 -5.29 -26.80
CA ASP A 85 -10.50 -5.29 -25.79
C ASP A 85 -9.99 -5.66 -24.39
N ARG A 86 -8.99 -6.56 -24.30
CA ARG A 86 -8.38 -7.04 -23.04
C ARG A 86 -7.32 -6.10 -22.47
N LEU A 87 -6.66 -5.32 -23.32
CA LEU A 87 -5.66 -4.36 -22.88
C LEU A 87 -6.34 -3.22 -22.10
N ASP A 88 -5.74 -2.90 -20.96
CA ASP A 88 -6.13 -1.78 -20.11
C ASP A 88 -4.86 -1.19 -19.50
N PHE A 89 -4.87 0.12 -19.24
CA PHE A 89 -3.72 0.85 -18.70
C PHE A 89 -2.43 0.73 -19.53
N VAL A 90 -2.53 0.86 -20.86
CA VAL A 90 -1.37 0.84 -21.78
C VAL A 90 -1.44 2.00 -22.77
N ARG A 91 -0.35 2.25 -23.49
CA ARG A 91 -0.34 3.03 -24.73
C ARG A 91 -0.23 2.07 -25.90
N LEU A 92 -1.10 2.22 -26.90
CA LEU A 92 -1.23 1.26 -27.99
C LEU A 92 -0.99 1.92 -29.35
N GLY A 93 -0.13 1.31 -30.16
CA GLY A 93 0.08 1.63 -31.57
C GLY A 93 -0.22 0.41 -32.45
N TYR A 94 -0.45 0.67 -33.74
CA TYR A 94 -0.74 -0.37 -34.72
C TYR A 94 0.01 -0.14 -36.03
N GLY A 95 0.73 -1.15 -36.49
CA GLY A 95 1.49 -1.19 -37.73
C GLY A 95 1.17 -2.42 -38.57
N THR A 96 1.45 -2.33 -39.87
CA THR A 96 1.30 -3.41 -40.86
C THR A 96 2.49 -3.44 -41.80
N PHE A 97 2.73 -4.52 -42.55
CA PHE A 97 3.72 -4.49 -43.63
C PHE A 97 3.29 -3.58 -44.80
N SER A 98 4.24 -2.98 -45.52
CA SER A 98 3.93 -2.16 -46.69
C SER A 98 3.52 -3.03 -47.89
N SER A 99 2.50 -2.60 -48.62
CA SER A 99 1.98 -3.31 -49.80
C SER A 99 2.69 -2.91 -51.11
N ARG A 100 3.68 -2.00 -51.08
CA ARG A 100 4.35 -1.51 -52.29
C ARG A 100 5.51 -2.43 -52.68
N HIS A 101 5.51 -2.89 -53.93
CA HIS A 101 6.56 -3.75 -54.53
C HIS A 101 7.94 -3.09 -54.70
N THR A 102 8.21 -1.96 -54.04
CA THR A 102 9.42 -1.16 -54.21
C THR A 102 10.43 -1.30 -53.06
N GLY A 103 10.31 -2.34 -52.22
CA GLY A 103 11.25 -2.60 -51.12
C GLY A 103 11.10 -1.62 -49.96
N GLN A 104 9.88 -1.48 -49.44
CA GLN A 104 9.61 -0.70 -48.23
C GLN A 104 9.17 -1.65 -47.12
N GLY A 105 9.76 -1.52 -45.93
CA GLY A 105 9.44 -2.29 -44.74
C GLY A 105 8.03 -2.08 -44.20
N GLY A 106 7.91 -1.74 -42.92
CA GLY A 106 6.63 -1.60 -42.26
C GLY A 106 5.93 -0.27 -42.56
N ARG A 107 4.65 -0.21 -42.18
CA ARG A 107 3.78 0.95 -42.27
C ARG A 107 3.03 1.18 -40.96
N LEU A 108 3.12 2.36 -40.38
CA LEU A 108 2.28 2.75 -39.25
C LEU A 108 0.85 3.04 -39.70
N ARG A 109 -0.11 2.42 -39.03
CA ARG A 109 -1.56 2.62 -39.25
C ARG A 109 -2.18 3.48 -38.16
N TYR A 110 -1.65 3.41 -36.94
CA TYR A 110 -2.05 4.21 -35.80
C TYR A 110 -0.85 4.44 -34.87
N ASP A 111 -0.62 5.70 -34.48
CA ASP A 111 0.47 6.08 -33.57
C ASP A 111 0.24 5.54 -32.15
N ILE A 112 1.32 5.32 -31.39
CA ILE A 112 1.20 4.96 -29.98
C ILE A 112 0.53 6.11 -29.22
N ALA A 113 -0.65 5.83 -28.67
CA ALA A 113 -1.43 6.76 -27.87
C ALA A 113 -2.01 6.06 -26.64
N ASP A 114 -2.36 6.83 -25.61
CA ASP A 114 -3.03 6.36 -24.41
C ASP A 114 -4.30 5.59 -24.75
N LEU A 115 -4.41 4.34 -24.28
CA LEU A 115 -5.54 3.49 -24.61
C LEU A 115 -6.79 3.93 -23.83
N ASP A 116 -7.59 4.77 -24.46
CA ASP A 116 -8.95 5.11 -24.01
C ASP A 116 -10.03 4.47 -24.91
N ASN A 117 -11.30 4.73 -24.60
CA ASN A 117 -12.43 4.20 -25.37
C ASN A 117 -12.45 4.68 -26.84
N GLN A 118 -11.85 5.83 -27.15
CA GLN A 118 -11.76 6.36 -28.51
C GLN A 118 -10.59 5.70 -29.26
N VAL A 119 -9.41 5.62 -28.63
CA VAL A 119 -8.23 4.93 -29.17
C VAL A 119 -8.53 3.46 -29.44
N LYS A 120 -9.24 2.76 -28.53
CA LYS A 120 -9.71 1.37 -28.76
C LYS A 120 -10.52 1.28 -30.05
N LYS A 121 -11.47 2.19 -30.28
CA LYS A 121 -12.29 2.21 -31.50
C LYS A 121 -11.45 2.48 -32.75
N ASP A 122 -10.54 3.45 -32.69
CA ASP A 122 -9.73 3.84 -33.84
C ASP A 122 -8.74 2.75 -34.24
N VAL A 123 -8.09 2.11 -33.27
CA VAL A 123 -7.19 0.98 -33.51
C VAL A 123 -7.97 -0.22 -34.07
N LYS A 124 -9.13 -0.58 -33.50
CA LYS A 124 -10.00 -1.65 -34.07
C LYS A 124 -10.46 -1.32 -35.49
N GLN A 125 -10.76 -0.06 -35.78
CA GLN A 125 -11.09 0.38 -37.13
C GLN A 125 -9.90 0.24 -38.09
N ALA A 126 -8.68 0.53 -37.63
CA ALA A 126 -7.46 0.32 -38.41
C ALA A 126 -7.18 -1.18 -38.66
N ILE A 127 -7.41 -2.03 -37.67
CA ILE A 127 -7.29 -3.49 -37.79
C ILE A 127 -8.31 -4.03 -38.80
N SER A 128 -9.60 -3.73 -38.63
CA SER A 128 -10.67 -4.27 -39.49
C SER A 128 -10.49 -3.92 -40.98
N THR A 129 -9.95 -2.73 -41.28
CA THR A 129 -9.69 -2.24 -42.64
C THR A 129 -8.41 -2.77 -43.29
N THR A 130 -7.61 -3.55 -42.56
CA THR A 130 -6.34 -4.11 -43.04
C THR A 130 -6.54 -5.11 -44.18
N ARG A 131 -5.65 -5.14 -45.18
CA ARG A 131 -5.75 -6.04 -46.34
C ARG A 131 -4.41 -6.70 -46.61
N ALA A 132 -4.45 -7.98 -46.93
CA ALA A 132 -3.27 -8.78 -47.25
C ALA A 132 -2.85 -8.63 -48.73
N SER A 133 -1.60 -8.24 -48.97
CA SER A 133 -0.91 -7.98 -50.23
C SER A 133 0.58 -7.66 -49.99
N GLY A 134 1.49 -8.14 -50.85
CA GLY A 134 2.93 -7.81 -50.76
C GLY A 134 3.80 -8.93 -50.20
N GLY A 135 5.05 -8.61 -49.87
CA GLY A 135 6.01 -9.50 -49.19
C GLY A 135 5.92 -9.44 -47.67
N THR A 136 6.91 -10.04 -46.99
CA THR A 136 7.01 -10.16 -45.53
C THR A 136 8.30 -9.48 -45.02
N PRO A 137 8.43 -8.14 -45.11
CA PRO A 137 9.65 -7.42 -44.76
C PRO A 137 9.79 -7.24 -43.23
N LEU A 138 9.91 -8.35 -42.50
CA LEU A 138 9.83 -8.38 -41.04
C LEU A 138 11.04 -7.69 -40.39
N ALA A 139 12.26 -7.96 -40.86
CA ALA A 139 13.47 -7.37 -40.28
C ALA A 139 13.52 -5.85 -40.55
N GLU A 140 13.16 -5.44 -41.75
CA GLU A 140 13.10 -4.01 -42.11
C GLU A 140 12.00 -3.27 -41.33
N SER A 141 10.88 -3.94 -41.05
CA SER A 141 9.80 -3.38 -40.20
C SER A 141 10.25 -3.19 -38.76
N LEU A 142 11.01 -4.14 -38.19
CA LEU A 142 11.56 -4.05 -36.83
C LEU A 142 12.63 -2.97 -36.72
N GLU A 143 13.53 -2.84 -37.71
CA GLU A 143 14.50 -1.73 -37.77
C GLU A 143 13.77 -0.37 -37.82
N GLY A 144 12.73 -0.26 -38.67
CA GLY A 144 11.90 0.94 -38.75
C GLY A 144 11.19 1.29 -37.44
N LEU A 145 10.73 0.28 -36.69
CA LEU A 145 10.15 0.48 -35.36
C LEU A 145 11.19 0.95 -34.34
N GLY A 146 12.43 0.47 -34.38
CA GLY A 146 13.50 0.99 -33.53
C GLY A 146 13.73 2.50 -33.72
N ARG A 147 13.66 2.97 -34.97
CA ARG A 147 13.73 4.42 -35.28
C ARG A 147 12.48 5.18 -34.86
N TYR A 148 11.30 4.52 -34.87
CA TYR A 148 10.06 5.10 -34.38
C TYR A 148 10.13 5.38 -32.87
N PHE A 149 10.62 4.41 -32.08
CA PHE A 149 10.83 4.59 -30.64
C PHE A 149 11.87 5.67 -30.29
N SER A 150 12.71 6.08 -31.25
CA SER A 150 13.81 7.03 -31.02
C SER A 150 13.58 8.48 -31.52
N LYS A 151 12.40 8.87 -32.04
CA LYS A 151 12.18 10.17 -32.73
C LYS A 151 11.55 11.32 -31.90
N LYS A 152 12.06 12.56 -32.04
CA LYS A 152 11.59 13.83 -31.43
C LYS A 152 10.46 14.55 -32.22
N ASN A 153 9.59 15.26 -31.49
CA ASN A 153 8.44 16.11 -31.86
C ASN A 153 8.52 16.92 -33.19
N GLY A 154 7.42 16.89 -33.97
CA GLY A 154 7.18 17.79 -35.12
C GLY A 154 6.54 17.19 -36.38
N SER A 155 5.28 16.73 -36.29
CA SER A 155 4.38 16.31 -37.39
C SER A 155 4.73 15.06 -38.23
N PRO A 156 3.71 14.26 -38.67
CA PRO A 156 3.90 13.00 -39.35
C PRO A 156 4.28 13.20 -40.82
N GLN A 157 5.58 13.16 -41.13
CA GLN A 157 6.06 12.89 -42.48
C GLN A 157 6.96 11.65 -42.37
N SER A 158 6.53 10.42 -42.65
CA SER A 158 5.49 9.90 -43.53
C SER A 158 4.81 8.68 -42.90
N LYS A 159 3.64 8.29 -43.41
CA LYS A 159 2.87 7.10 -42.96
C LYS A 159 3.54 5.76 -43.31
N GLU A 160 4.83 5.70 -43.63
CA GLU A 160 5.64 4.53 -44.03
C GLU A 160 6.92 4.60 -43.15
N PHE A 161 7.46 3.54 -42.52
CA PHE A 161 8.49 3.66 -41.45
C PHE A 161 9.88 4.24 -41.87
N LEU A 162 9.92 4.94 -43.02
CA LEU A 162 10.86 5.98 -43.49
C LEU A 162 11.98 5.52 -44.44
N ASP A 163 11.53 5.05 -45.62
CA ASP A 163 12.16 5.13 -46.95
C ASP A 163 13.65 5.55 -47.05
N ASN A 164 14.54 4.54 -47.10
CA ASN A 164 15.84 4.55 -47.81
C ASN A 164 16.99 5.50 -47.37
N LEU A 165 17.51 5.48 -46.12
CA LEU A 165 18.80 6.16 -45.84
C LEU A 165 19.71 5.47 -44.81
N ASP A 166 20.94 5.22 -45.28
CA ASP A 166 22.23 5.15 -44.56
C ASP A 166 22.54 6.53 -43.94
N ASP A 167 22.56 6.64 -42.60
CA ASP A 167 23.56 7.41 -41.83
C ASP A 167 23.49 7.01 -40.36
N ASP A 168 24.52 6.31 -39.91
CA ASP A 168 24.65 5.59 -38.64
C ASP A 168 25.33 6.44 -37.55
N THR A 169 25.51 7.76 -37.77
CA THR A 169 26.45 8.56 -36.96
C THR A 169 25.85 9.50 -35.91
N LYS A 170 24.55 9.40 -35.57
CA LYS A 170 23.96 10.24 -34.51
C LYS A 170 22.91 9.46 -33.70
N ALA A 171 23.30 8.98 -32.52
CA ALA A 171 22.36 8.52 -31.51
C ALA A 171 21.29 9.61 -31.25
N PRO A 172 19.99 9.29 -31.27
CA PRO A 172 18.92 10.28 -31.09
C PRO A 172 18.85 10.80 -29.64
N LYS A 173 18.50 12.08 -29.48
CA LYS A 173 18.16 12.69 -28.19
C LYS A 173 16.64 12.95 -28.13
N ALA A 174 15.97 12.27 -27.19
CA ALA A 174 14.56 12.32 -26.72
C ALA A 174 13.43 12.09 -27.75
N SER A 175 12.57 11.07 -27.54
CA SER A 175 11.35 10.79 -28.32
C SER A 175 10.05 11.09 -27.55
N ASP A 176 8.95 11.48 -28.23
CA ASP A 176 7.63 11.61 -27.58
C ASP A 176 6.87 10.26 -27.49
N VAL A 177 7.42 9.22 -28.12
CA VAL A 177 6.88 7.86 -28.05
C VAL A 177 7.16 7.29 -26.67
N ILE A 178 8.38 7.48 -26.14
CA ILE A 178 8.73 7.11 -24.77
C ILE A 178 8.68 8.36 -23.91
N GLN A 179 7.60 8.49 -23.13
CA GLN A 179 7.32 9.66 -22.30
C GLN A 179 8.17 9.71 -21.03
N TYR A 180 8.58 8.55 -20.51
CA TYR A 180 9.24 8.45 -19.21
C TYR A 180 10.38 7.44 -19.22
N TYR A 181 11.42 7.69 -18.42
CA TYR A 181 12.65 6.89 -18.43
C TYR A 181 12.46 5.45 -17.93
N CYS A 182 11.43 5.17 -17.13
CA CYS A 182 11.06 3.82 -16.69
C CYS A 182 9.97 3.15 -17.56
N GLN A 183 9.42 3.85 -18.57
CA GLN A 183 8.33 3.35 -19.39
C GLN A 183 8.75 2.09 -20.15
N LYS A 184 8.06 0.96 -19.92
CA LYS A 184 8.33 -0.28 -20.65
C LYS A 184 7.76 -0.26 -22.06
N ASN A 185 8.49 -0.82 -23.02
CA ASN A 185 8.11 -0.83 -24.42
C ASN A 185 8.12 -2.24 -24.99
N PHE A 186 7.07 -2.56 -25.75
CA PHE A 186 6.85 -3.88 -26.31
C PHE A 186 6.46 -3.81 -27.78
N ILE A 187 6.94 -4.76 -28.57
CA ILE A 187 6.45 -5.05 -29.90
C ILE A 187 5.79 -6.43 -29.88
N ILE A 188 4.58 -6.55 -30.42
CA ILE A 188 3.91 -7.83 -30.65
C ILE A 188 3.77 -7.98 -32.16
N ALA A 189 4.59 -8.85 -32.76
CA ALA A 189 4.61 -9.07 -34.20
C ALA A 189 4.04 -10.44 -34.55
N LEU A 190 3.00 -10.44 -35.40
CA LEU A 190 2.35 -11.65 -35.92
C LEU A 190 2.69 -11.82 -37.39
N THR A 191 3.21 -12.98 -37.79
CA THR A 191 3.53 -13.31 -39.18
C THR A 191 3.14 -14.74 -39.57
N ASP A 192 2.75 -14.93 -40.84
CA ASP A 192 2.50 -16.26 -41.45
C ASP A 192 3.56 -16.67 -42.47
N GLY A 193 4.64 -15.89 -42.56
CA GLY A 193 5.66 -15.93 -43.60
C GLY A 193 7.08 -16.02 -43.04
N ALA A 194 7.99 -16.71 -43.74
CA ALA A 194 9.41 -16.43 -43.59
C ALA A 194 9.73 -15.03 -44.12
N PRO A 195 10.75 -14.32 -43.58
CA PRO A 195 11.11 -12.98 -44.03
C PRO A 195 11.37 -12.94 -45.54
N SER A 196 10.73 -12.00 -46.24
CA SER A 196 10.84 -11.85 -47.69
C SER A 196 10.74 -10.38 -48.09
N GLN A 197 11.54 -9.98 -49.08
CA GLN A 197 11.67 -8.57 -49.50
C GLN A 197 12.34 -7.65 -48.45
N ASP A 198 13.10 -8.21 -47.49
CA ASP A 198 14.00 -7.49 -46.56
C ASP A 198 15.31 -7.02 -47.22
N ASP A 199 15.21 -6.39 -48.40
CA ASP A 199 16.39 -5.96 -49.14
C ASP A 199 16.95 -4.61 -48.62
N GLY A 200 16.16 -3.87 -47.83
CA GLY A 200 16.46 -2.54 -47.30
C GLY A 200 17.12 -2.48 -45.91
N VAL A 201 17.34 -3.61 -45.22
CA VAL A 201 17.95 -3.63 -43.86
C VAL A 201 19.36 -3.03 -43.88
N SER A 202 19.68 -2.16 -42.93
CA SER A 202 20.98 -1.47 -42.87
C SER A 202 22.15 -2.43 -42.62
N LYS A 203 23.35 -2.04 -43.06
CA LYS A 203 24.58 -2.85 -42.83
C LYS A 203 24.90 -3.04 -41.36
N TYR A 204 24.49 -2.09 -40.52
CA TYR A 204 24.68 -2.14 -39.08
C TYR A 204 23.83 -3.24 -38.43
N ILE A 205 22.57 -3.37 -38.87
CA ILE A 205 21.68 -4.42 -38.38
C ILE A 205 22.08 -5.79 -38.91
N LYS A 206 22.48 -5.94 -40.19
CA LYS A 206 22.77 -7.24 -40.82
C LYS A 206 23.84 -8.14 -40.15
N ASN A 207 24.49 -7.69 -39.08
CA ASN A 207 25.51 -8.41 -38.30
C ASN A 207 25.70 -7.75 -36.93
N TYR A 208 24.60 -7.36 -36.28
CA TYR A 208 24.65 -6.65 -35.02
C TYR A 208 25.22 -7.54 -33.90
N ASP A 209 24.82 -8.81 -33.87
CA ASP A 209 25.30 -9.82 -32.90
C ASP A 209 26.70 -10.40 -33.22
N LYS A 210 27.32 -9.94 -34.32
CA LYS A 210 28.65 -10.34 -34.82
C LYS A 210 28.78 -11.82 -35.18
N THR A 211 27.68 -12.53 -35.45
CA THR A 211 27.72 -13.88 -36.00
C THR A 211 28.24 -13.82 -37.45
N LYS A 212 29.32 -14.56 -37.77
CA LYS A 212 30.07 -14.43 -39.05
C LYS A 212 29.32 -14.92 -40.31
N ASP A 213 27.99 -15.00 -40.32
CA ASP A 213 27.19 -15.59 -41.39
C ASP A 213 26.24 -14.59 -42.08
N TYR A 214 26.81 -13.75 -42.96
CA TYR A 214 26.11 -12.74 -43.75
C TYR A 214 25.20 -13.30 -44.86
N SER A 215 25.04 -14.62 -44.95
CA SER A 215 24.49 -15.27 -46.15
C SER A 215 23.00 -15.61 -46.08
N TYR A 216 22.35 -15.43 -44.93
CA TYR A 216 20.93 -15.77 -44.73
C TYR A 216 20.11 -14.60 -44.18
N ARG A 217 19.04 -14.22 -44.91
CA ARG A 217 18.06 -13.18 -44.51
C ARG A 217 17.35 -13.49 -43.18
N GLU A 218 17.40 -14.76 -42.75
CA GLU A 218 16.79 -15.26 -41.52
C GLU A 218 17.45 -14.68 -40.25
N TYR A 219 18.74 -14.31 -40.28
CA TYR A 219 19.44 -13.74 -39.13
C TYR A 219 19.13 -12.24 -38.91
N TYR A 220 18.70 -11.52 -39.94
CA TYR A 220 18.42 -10.09 -39.83
C TYR A 220 17.27 -9.76 -38.86
N VAL A 221 16.33 -10.70 -38.70
CA VAL A 221 15.23 -10.55 -37.72
C VAL A 221 15.78 -10.63 -36.30
N SER A 222 16.69 -11.58 -36.04
CA SER A 222 17.35 -11.77 -34.74
C SER A 222 18.24 -10.58 -34.40
N ASP A 223 19.00 -10.08 -35.37
CA ASP A 223 19.82 -8.88 -35.17
C ASP A 223 18.97 -7.63 -34.87
N ALA A 224 17.85 -7.46 -35.58
CA ALA A 224 16.96 -6.32 -35.36
C ALA A 224 16.32 -6.35 -33.96
N THR A 225 15.87 -7.52 -33.49
CA THR A 225 15.34 -7.66 -32.13
C THR A 225 16.41 -7.52 -31.06
N HIS A 226 17.63 -8.03 -31.28
CA HIS A 226 18.77 -7.78 -30.40
C HIS A 226 19.06 -6.29 -30.29
N LYS A 227 19.11 -5.56 -31.42
CA LYS A 227 19.34 -4.12 -31.39
C LYS A 227 18.25 -3.38 -30.61
N LEU A 228 16.99 -3.74 -30.80
CA LEU A 228 15.86 -3.18 -30.05
C LEU A 228 15.96 -3.43 -28.54
N TYR A 229 16.53 -4.56 -28.15
CA TYR A 229 16.70 -4.93 -26.75
C TYR A 229 17.94 -4.31 -26.09
N ASP A 230 19.05 -4.18 -26.83
CA ASP A 230 20.30 -3.63 -26.32
C ASP A 230 20.34 -2.10 -26.33
N THR A 231 19.43 -1.46 -27.09
CA THR A 231 19.38 0.00 -27.20
C THR A 231 18.58 0.60 -26.05
N ASP A 232 19.18 1.58 -25.37
CA ASP A 232 18.48 2.43 -24.42
C ASP A 232 17.77 3.58 -25.16
N PHE A 233 16.44 3.60 -25.10
CA PHE A 233 15.59 4.59 -25.73
C PHE A 233 15.06 5.66 -24.74
N ARG A 234 15.64 5.75 -23.54
CA ARG A 234 15.26 6.75 -22.53
C ARG A 234 15.24 8.19 -23.08
N PRO A 235 14.22 9.00 -22.74
CA PRO A 235 14.10 10.36 -23.24
C PRO A 235 15.09 11.35 -22.60
N ASP A 236 15.67 11.03 -21.44
CA ASP A 236 16.54 11.87 -20.61
C ASP A 236 18.05 11.66 -20.82
N ILE A 237 18.45 10.72 -21.68
CA ILE A 237 19.86 10.42 -21.95
C ILE A 237 20.62 11.61 -22.55
N THR A 238 21.67 12.03 -21.84
CA THR A 238 22.72 12.92 -22.36
C THR A 238 23.99 12.18 -22.79
N ASP A 239 24.27 11.02 -22.17
CA ASP A 239 25.39 10.11 -22.45
C ASP A 239 24.86 8.67 -22.65
N PRO A 240 24.91 8.11 -23.87
CA PRO A 240 24.38 6.77 -24.18
C PRO A 240 25.26 5.60 -23.68
N SER A 241 26.33 5.88 -22.94
CA SER A 241 27.19 4.86 -22.31
C SER A 241 26.98 4.70 -20.80
N ASP A 242 26.02 5.43 -20.23
CA ASP A 242 25.63 5.33 -18.81
C ASP A 242 25.03 3.95 -18.50
N PRO A 243 25.65 3.16 -17.59
CA PRO A 243 25.21 1.80 -17.27
C PRO A 243 23.96 1.74 -16.36
N GLU A 244 23.47 2.87 -15.84
CA GLU A 244 22.29 2.88 -14.96
C GLU A 244 20.99 2.75 -15.78
N HIS A 245 20.51 1.50 -15.90
CA HIS A 245 19.20 1.06 -16.43
C HIS A 245 18.93 1.32 -17.93
N ILE A 246 18.59 0.27 -18.69
CA ILE A 246 18.26 0.36 -20.12
C ILE A 246 16.74 0.43 -20.32
N ASN A 247 16.23 1.47 -21.01
CA ASN A 247 14.83 1.53 -21.47
C ASN A 247 14.72 0.97 -22.90
N ASN A 248 14.64 -0.36 -22.99
CA ASN A 248 14.65 -1.09 -24.24
C ASN A 248 13.26 -1.45 -24.77
N VAL A 249 13.23 -2.14 -25.93
CA VAL A 249 12.01 -2.66 -26.54
C VAL A 249 12.05 -4.19 -26.57
N ILE A 250 11.11 -4.83 -25.86
CA ILE A 250 10.97 -6.28 -25.80
C ILE A 250 10.05 -6.75 -26.94
N THR A 251 10.50 -7.72 -27.74
CA THR A 251 9.76 -8.18 -28.92
C THR A 251 9.18 -9.58 -28.73
N TYR A 252 7.86 -9.71 -28.86
CA TYR A 252 7.14 -10.98 -28.93
C TYR A 252 6.83 -11.34 -30.39
N LEU A 253 7.05 -12.60 -30.75
CA LEU A 253 6.82 -13.10 -32.10
C LEU A 253 5.75 -14.20 -32.09
N ILE A 254 4.77 -14.08 -32.98
CA ILE A 254 3.71 -15.07 -33.19
C ILE A 254 3.82 -15.61 -34.61
N GLY A 255 4.06 -16.92 -34.75
CA GLY A 255 4.02 -17.60 -36.03
C GLY A 255 2.63 -18.18 -36.28
N PHE A 256 1.93 -17.76 -37.33
CA PHE A 256 0.51 -18.12 -37.56
C PHE A 256 0.27 -18.83 -38.90
N ALA A 257 0.51 -20.13 -38.93
CA ALA A 257 0.23 -21.00 -40.09
C ALA A 257 0.34 -22.48 -39.69
N GLU A 258 0.25 -23.43 -40.64
CA GLU A 258 0.33 -24.87 -40.32
C GLU A 258 1.63 -25.23 -39.58
N GLU A 259 1.53 -26.19 -38.66
CA GLU A 259 2.64 -26.66 -37.82
C GLU A 259 3.86 -27.13 -38.63
N SER A 260 3.64 -27.72 -39.82
CA SER A 260 4.72 -28.14 -40.71
C SER A 260 5.55 -27.00 -41.27
N VAL A 261 5.09 -25.75 -41.15
CA VAL A 261 5.79 -24.54 -41.63
C VAL A 261 6.32 -23.71 -40.46
N TYR A 262 5.55 -23.56 -39.36
CA TYR A 262 5.91 -22.67 -38.24
C TYR A 262 5.90 -23.31 -36.86
N GLY A 263 5.84 -24.64 -36.78
CA GLY A 263 6.08 -25.35 -35.53
C GLY A 263 7.46 -24.98 -34.95
N ALA A 264 7.60 -25.02 -33.63
CA ALA A 264 8.83 -24.58 -32.95
C ALA A 264 10.12 -25.28 -33.44
N ASN A 265 9.99 -26.41 -34.13
CA ASN A 265 11.10 -27.21 -34.64
C ASN A 265 11.42 -26.98 -36.14
N THR A 266 10.65 -26.17 -36.86
CA THR A 266 10.93 -25.83 -38.27
C THR A 266 12.05 -24.79 -38.37
N ALA A 267 12.67 -24.63 -39.54
CA ALA A 267 13.72 -23.61 -39.73
C ALA A 267 13.21 -22.21 -39.39
N THR A 268 12.04 -21.82 -39.93
CA THR A 268 11.41 -20.53 -39.66
C THR A 268 10.94 -20.38 -38.22
N GLY A 269 10.38 -21.43 -37.61
CA GLY A 269 9.96 -21.40 -36.20
C GLY A 269 11.16 -21.28 -35.25
N LYS A 270 12.30 -21.92 -35.58
CA LYS A 270 13.56 -21.74 -34.85
C LYS A 270 14.08 -20.32 -34.97
N MET A 271 14.13 -19.77 -36.20
CA MET A 271 14.54 -18.38 -36.45
C MET A 271 13.71 -17.37 -35.63
N LEU A 272 12.37 -17.49 -35.63
CA LEU A 272 11.50 -16.58 -34.87
C LEU A 272 11.68 -16.76 -33.35
N ARG A 273 11.90 -17.98 -32.87
CA ARG A 273 12.21 -18.22 -31.46
C ARG A 273 13.54 -17.59 -31.07
N ASP A 274 14.58 -17.82 -31.85
CA ASP A 274 15.91 -17.32 -31.56
C ASP A 274 15.90 -15.77 -31.62
N ALA A 275 15.14 -15.17 -32.55
CA ALA A 275 14.93 -13.72 -32.58
C ALA A 275 14.15 -13.17 -31.36
N ALA A 276 13.20 -13.93 -30.80
CA ALA A 276 12.47 -13.48 -29.61
C ALA A 276 13.24 -13.69 -28.30
N THR A 277 14.07 -14.73 -28.21
CA THR A 277 14.65 -15.24 -26.95
C THR A 277 16.19 -15.18 -26.87
N GLY A 278 16.87 -14.89 -27.99
CA GLY A 278 18.33 -14.93 -28.15
C GLY A 278 18.81 -16.27 -28.76
N ASP A 279 19.95 -16.25 -29.48
CA ASP A 279 20.55 -17.45 -30.08
C ASP A 279 21.25 -18.33 -29.00
N PRO A 280 20.81 -19.59 -28.78
CA PRO A 280 21.41 -20.49 -27.80
C PRO A 280 22.84 -20.95 -28.15
N LYS A 281 23.34 -20.72 -29.38
CA LYS A 281 24.70 -21.09 -29.81
C LYS A 281 25.78 -20.07 -29.45
N LEU A 282 25.42 -18.92 -28.90
CA LEU A 282 26.35 -17.95 -28.36
C LEU A 282 26.87 -18.46 -26.99
N GLU A 283 27.86 -19.38 -27.02
CA GLU A 283 28.54 -19.88 -25.81
C GLU A 283 29.30 -18.76 -25.09
N GLU A 284 29.17 -18.72 -23.76
CA GLU A 284 29.83 -17.80 -22.80
C GLU A 284 29.83 -16.31 -23.21
N GLY A 285 28.69 -15.63 -22.99
CA GLY A 285 28.59 -14.17 -23.06
C GLY A 285 27.51 -13.60 -24.00
N GLY A 286 26.65 -14.42 -24.60
CA GLY A 286 25.53 -13.94 -25.42
C GLY A 286 24.39 -13.31 -24.58
N THR A 287 23.84 -12.19 -25.04
CA THR A 287 22.69 -11.52 -24.41
C THR A 287 21.43 -12.38 -24.57
N ARG A 288 20.82 -12.80 -23.45
CA ARG A 288 19.50 -13.45 -23.45
C ARG A 288 18.42 -12.37 -23.60
N LEU A 289 17.56 -12.50 -24.60
CA LEU A 289 16.44 -11.58 -24.81
C LEU A 289 15.25 -11.97 -23.92
N GLU A 290 14.43 -10.98 -23.54
CA GLU A 290 13.25 -11.19 -22.68
C GLU A 290 11.95 -11.47 -23.45
N GLY A 291 11.97 -11.50 -24.78
CA GLY A 291 10.80 -11.81 -25.58
C GLY A 291 10.37 -13.28 -25.50
N LYS A 292 9.25 -13.63 -26.15
CA LYS A 292 8.78 -15.01 -26.30
C LYS A 292 8.25 -15.26 -27.71
N PHE A 293 8.39 -16.49 -28.17
CA PHE A 293 7.83 -16.96 -29.45
C PHE A 293 6.68 -17.94 -29.23
N TYR A 294 5.58 -17.71 -29.94
CA TYR A 294 4.37 -18.53 -29.89
C TYR A 294 4.04 -19.09 -31.27
N PRO A 295 4.22 -20.41 -31.49
CA PRO A 295 3.73 -21.08 -32.69
C PRO A 295 2.22 -21.34 -32.56
N THR A 296 1.44 -20.88 -33.53
CA THR A 296 -0.02 -20.94 -33.49
C THR A 296 -0.55 -21.56 -34.79
N ALA A 297 -1.28 -22.67 -34.66
CA ALA A 297 -1.78 -23.44 -35.82
C ALA A 297 -3.28 -23.22 -36.08
N ASP A 298 -4.00 -22.57 -35.14
CA ASP A 298 -5.42 -22.26 -35.22
C ASP A 298 -5.78 -21.00 -34.41
N GLU A 299 -7.06 -20.62 -34.45
CA GLU A 299 -7.59 -19.42 -33.79
C GLU A 299 -7.57 -19.51 -32.26
N ASN A 300 -7.73 -20.70 -31.66
CA ASN A 300 -7.71 -20.85 -30.21
C ASN A 300 -6.28 -20.69 -29.68
N ALA A 301 -5.31 -21.33 -30.33
CA ALA A 301 -3.88 -21.19 -30.01
C ALA A 301 -3.42 -19.73 -30.17
N LEU A 302 -3.97 -19.01 -31.15
CA LEU A 302 -3.69 -17.59 -31.36
C LEU A 302 -4.25 -16.72 -30.22
N ASP A 303 -5.48 -16.97 -29.76
CA ASP A 303 -6.06 -16.27 -28.60
C ASP A 303 -5.28 -16.58 -27.29
N GLU A 304 -4.84 -17.83 -27.11
CA GLU A 304 -3.98 -18.24 -25.98
C GLU A 304 -2.61 -17.57 -25.99
N ALA A 305 -2.00 -17.41 -27.17
CA ALA A 305 -0.74 -16.69 -27.33
C ALA A 305 -0.90 -15.22 -26.92
N PHE A 306 -1.95 -14.54 -27.40
CA PHE A 306 -2.20 -13.15 -27.00
C PHE A 306 -2.50 -12.98 -25.51
N LYS A 307 -3.25 -13.90 -24.90
CA LYS A 307 -3.45 -13.95 -23.44
C LYS A 307 -2.10 -14.06 -22.70
N SER A 308 -1.27 -15.01 -23.11
CA SER A 308 0.03 -15.25 -22.48
C SER A 308 0.97 -14.05 -22.60
N ILE A 309 0.97 -13.38 -23.76
CA ILE A 309 1.75 -12.15 -24.00
C ILE A 309 1.26 -11.01 -23.11
N SER A 310 -0.06 -10.78 -23.04
CA SER A 310 -0.63 -9.71 -22.21
C SER A 310 -0.25 -9.90 -20.73
N ASN A 311 -0.26 -11.13 -20.25
CA ASN A 311 0.08 -11.45 -18.85
C ASN A 311 1.58 -11.29 -18.58
N ASP A 312 2.42 -11.74 -19.50
CA ASP A 312 3.87 -11.58 -19.39
C ASP A 312 4.31 -10.11 -19.44
N ILE A 313 3.65 -9.29 -20.27
CA ILE A 313 3.81 -7.83 -20.28
C ILE A 313 3.42 -7.24 -18.92
N ALA A 314 2.25 -7.61 -18.38
CA ALA A 314 1.81 -7.11 -17.07
C ALA A 314 2.79 -7.47 -15.95
N ALA A 315 3.30 -8.71 -15.95
CA ALA A 315 4.31 -9.17 -14.98
C ALA A 315 5.62 -8.36 -15.09
N LYS A 316 6.10 -8.09 -16.31
CA LYS A 316 7.33 -7.32 -16.55
C LYS A 316 7.22 -5.84 -16.23
N VAL A 317 6.04 -5.26 -16.42
CA VAL A 317 5.75 -3.90 -15.96
C VAL A 317 5.83 -3.86 -14.43
N GLY A 318 5.19 -4.83 -13.75
CA GLY A 318 5.26 -4.96 -12.28
C GLY A 318 6.64 -5.28 -11.71
N SER A 319 7.52 -5.96 -12.46
CA SER A 319 8.86 -6.33 -11.99
C SER A 319 9.94 -5.27 -12.21
N SER A 320 9.63 -4.22 -12.97
CA SER A 320 10.63 -3.26 -13.46
C SER A 320 11.11 -2.24 -12.44
N SER A 321 10.45 -2.19 -11.31
CA SER A 321 10.75 -1.31 -10.18
C SER A 321 10.83 -2.15 -8.91
N THR A 322 11.75 -3.14 -8.85
CA THR A 322 12.06 -3.80 -7.56
C THR A 322 12.57 -2.74 -6.58
N VAL A 323 11.66 -2.07 -5.89
CA VAL A 323 11.95 -1.12 -4.84
C VAL A 323 11.48 -1.78 -3.56
N SER A 324 12.41 -1.94 -2.62
CA SER A 324 12.09 -2.38 -1.28
C SER A 324 11.88 -1.14 -0.42
N PHE A 325 10.68 -0.95 0.13
CA PHE A 325 10.40 0.15 1.04
C PHE A 325 10.41 -0.35 2.49
N ASN A 326 10.88 0.48 3.41
CA ASN A 326 10.65 0.28 4.84
C ASN A 326 9.35 0.98 5.20
N THR A 327 8.43 0.29 5.85
CA THR A 327 7.07 0.79 6.04
C THR A 327 6.77 1.26 7.44
N SER A 328 7.44 0.67 8.44
CA SER A 328 7.26 1.01 9.85
C SER A 328 8.31 0.33 10.74
N SER A 329 8.50 0.88 11.94
CA SER A 329 9.46 0.36 12.93
C SER A 329 8.94 0.50 14.35
N ILE A 330 8.73 -0.61 15.07
CA ILE A 330 8.40 -0.57 16.51
C ILE A 330 9.61 -0.96 17.35
N GLN A 331 9.87 -0.20 18.42
CA GLN A 331 11.03 -0.40 19.29
C GLN A 331 10.59 -1.06 20.61
N ASN A 332 11.32 -2.10 21.04
CA ASN A 332 11.14 -2.73 22.35
C ASN A 332 12.50 -3.16 22.92
N GLY A 333 12.85 -2.65 24.10
CA GLY A 333 14.16 -2.87 24.71
C GLY A 333 15.30 -2.35 23.84
N SER A 334 16.19 -3.27 23.44
CA SER A 334 17.33 -3.04 22.55
C SER A 334 17.08 -3.57 21.13
N GLU A 335 15.82 -3.72 20.72
CA GLU A 335 15.45 -4.22 19.40
C GLU A 335 14.44 -3.31 18.69
N VAL A 336 14.46 -3.33 17.37
CA VAL A 336 13.49 -2.70 16.48
C VAL A 336 12.96 -3.72 15.49
N TYR A 337 11.64 -3.79 15.33
CA TYR A 337 11.00 -4.64 14.33
C TYR A 337 10.63 -3.82 13.11
N PHE A 338 11.17 -4.19 11.95
CA PHE A 338 10.93 -3.52 10.67
C PHE A 338 10.14 -4.38 9.72
N ALA A 339 9.12 -3.78 9.11
CA ALA A 339 8.39 -4.36 8.00
C ALA A 339 8.87 -3.78 6.66
N ARG A 340 8.94 -4.65 5.65
CA ARG A 340 9.36 -4.35 4.28
C ARG A 340 8.43 -4.99 3.27
N PHE A 341 8.40 -4.43 2.07
CA PHE A 341 7.79 -5.07 0.91
C PHE A 341 8.60 -4.90 -0.35
N ASN A 342 8.42 -5.84 -1.29
CA ASN A 342 9.00 -5.79 -2.63
C ASN A 342 7.90 -5.87 -3.69
N THR A 343 7.80 -4.84 -4.52
CA THR A 343 6.78 -4.69 -5.59
C THR A 343 6.92 -5.71 -6.74
N ALA A 344 8.12 -6.24 -7.00
CA ALA A 344 8.31 -7.17 -8.11
C ALA A 344 7.77 -8.58 -7.83
N GLY A 345 7.56 -8.90 -6.55
CA GLY A 345 6.96 -10.17 -6.12
C GLY A 345 5.70 -9.99 -5.28
N TRP A 346 5.35 -8.76 -4.90
CA TRP A 346 4.36 -8.45 -3.86
C TRP A 346 4.57 -9.35 -2.63
N SER A 347 5.81 -9.30 -2.15
CA SER A 347 6.32 -10.13 -1.04
C SER A 347 6.73 -9.23 0.10
N GLY A 348 6.43 -9.65 1.33
CA GLY A 348 6.80 -8.95 2.55
C GLY A 348 7.94 -9.62 3.31
N GLU A 349 8.56 -8.83 4.17
CA GLU A 349 9.53 -9.29 5.16
C GLU A 349 9.31 -8.54 6.48
N LEU A 350 9.34 -9.28 7.58
CA LEU A 350 9.47 -8.72 8.93
C LEU A 350 10.81 -9.16 9.50
N GLY A 351 11.55 -8.25 10.14
CA GLY A 351 12.79 -8.59 10.83
C GLY A 351 12.97 -7.85 12.14
N SER A 352 13.69 -8.46 13.08
CA SER A 352 14.14 -7.85 14.34
C SER A 352 15.59 -7.42 14.21
N TYR A 353 15.89 -6.17 14.53
CA TYR A 353 17.22 -5.58 14.40
C TYR A 353 17.67 -5.02 15.75
N PRO A 354 18.87 -5.37 16.25
CA PRO A 354 19.35 -4.84 17.52
C PRO A 354 19.76 -3.37 17.40
N ILE A 355 19.60 -2.64 18.50
CA ILE A 355 20.07 -1.27 18.67
C ILE A 355 21.42 -1.31 19.38
N ASN A 356 22.43 -0.70 18.76
CA ASN A 356 23.76 -0.54 19.33
C ASN A 356 23.74 0.42 20.52
N SER A 357 24.79 0.42 21.34
CA SER A 357 24.88 1.30 22.51
C SER A 357 24.91 2.80 22.19
N ASP A 358 25.26 3.16 20.94
CA ASP A 358 25.23 4.53 20.43
C ASP A 358 23.85 4.93 19.86
N GLY A 359 22.87 4.03 19.88
CA GLY A 359 21.53 4.25 19.34
C GLY A 359 21.40 3.92 17.85
N THR A 360 22.48 3.59 17.13
CA THR A 360 22.38 3.14 15.74
C THR A 360 21.73 1.77 15.64
N ILE A 361 21.01 1.51 14.54
CA ILE A 361 20.38 0.21 14.29
C ILE A 361 21.39 -0.68 13.56
N ASN A 362 21.61 -1.88 14.05
CA ASN A 362 22.48 -2.83 13.36
C ASN A 362 21.82 -3.28 12.05
N GLU A 363 22.58 -3.31 10.95
CA GLU A 363 22.10 -3.82 9.66
C GLU A 363 21.87 -5.35 9.69
N GLU A 364 22.59 -6.07 10.55
CA GLU A 364 22.37 -7.50 10.77
C GLU A 364 21.17 -7.73 11.69
N ALA A 365 20.11 -8.32 11.14
CA ALA A 365 18.93 -8.72 11.89
C ALA A 365 19.22 -9.89 12.83
N ASN A 366 18.61 -9.89 14.02
CA ASN A 366 18.53 -11.07 14.89
C ASN A 366 17.77 -12.21 14.19
N TRP A 367 16.71 -11.88 13.47
CA TRP A 367 15.97 -12.79 12.60
C TRP A 367 15.16 -12.02 11.56
N THR A 368 14.84 -12.69 10.46
CA THR A 368 13.88 -12.23 9.45
C THR A 368 12.86 -13.33 9.13
N THR A 369 11.73 -12.99 8.50
CA THR A 369 10.79 -13.99 7.97
C THR A 369 11.43 -14.86 6.88
N ALA A 370 12.41 -14.33 6.14
CA ALA A 370 13.22 -15.07 5.19
C ALA A 370 14.05 -16.18 5.88
N ASP A 371 14.43 -15.97 7.15
CA ASP A 371 15.17 -16.95 7.95
C ASP A 371 14.29 -17.97 8.68
N THR A 372 12.98 -17.74 8.72
CA THR A 372 12.04 -18.53 9.53
C THR A 372 10.96 -19.16 8.65
N ILE A 373 9.82 -18.49 8.45
CA ILE A 373 8.66 -19.05 7.75
C ILE A 373 8.99 -19.46 6.31
N ASP A 374 9.87 -18.73 5.62
CA ASP A 374 10.27 -19.05 4.23
C ASP A 374 11.15 -20.29 4.11
N LYS A 375 11.85 -20.68 5.20
CA LYS A 375 12.67 -21.90 5.24
C LYS A 375 11.92 -23.16 5.67
N MET A 376 10.69 -23.02 6.18
CA MET A 376 9.91 -24.18 6.64
C MET A 376 9.57 -25.13 5.48
N SER A 377 9.43 -26.43 5.74
CA SER A 377 9.01 -27.36 4.68
C SER A 377 7.49 -27.24 4.38
N ASP A 378 7.04 -27.69 3.21
CA ASP A 378 5.60 -27.78 2.91
C ASP A 378 4.86 -28.70 3.91
N GLN A 379 5.55 -29.66 4.52
CA GLN A 379 5.00 -30.49 5.59
C GLN A 379 4.76 -29.67 6.86
N ASP A 380 5.71 -28.80 7.23
CA ASP A 380 5.58 -27.93 8.40
C ASP A 380 4.51 -26.85 8.20
N MET A 381 4.32 -26.35 6.97
CA MET A 381 3.23 -25.43 6.61
C MET A 381 1.84 -26.01 6.96
N SER A 382 1.68 -27.32 6.81
CA SER A 382 0.42 -27.99 7.17
C SER A 382 0.12 -27.95 8.67
N ALA A 383 1.11 -27.71 9.54
CA ALA A 383 0.97 -27.63 10.99
C ALA A 383 0.71 -26.22 11.53
N ARG A 384 0.84 -25.18 10.68
CA ARG A 384 0.60 -23.77 11.07
C ARG A 384 -0.76 -23.57 11.76
N VAL A 385 -0.75 -22.78 12.83
CA VAL A 385 -1.94 -22.33 13.56
C VAL A 385 -2.51 -21.10 12.86
N ILE A 386 -3.51 -21.34 12.02
CA ILE A 386 -4.19 -20.30 11.25
C ILE A 386 -5.67 -20.35 11.59
N TYR A 387 -6.22 -19.24 12.05
CA TYR A 387 -7.65 -19.08 12.35
C TYR A 387 -8.33 -18.21 11.30
N THR A 388 -9.64 -18.35 11.18
CA THR A 388 -10.49 -17.49 10.37
C THR A 388 -11.81 -17.24 11.10
N TYR A 389 -12.49 -16.16 10.74
CA TYR A 389 -13.83 -15.87 11.23
C TYR A 389 -14.88 -16.64 10.41
N TYR A 390 -15.81 -17.32 11.08
CA TYR A 390 -16.92 -18.02 10.45
C TYR A 390 -18.13 -17.08 10.39
N ASP A 391 -18.42 -16.56 9.20
CA ASP A 391 -19.47 -15.56 8.95
C ASP A 391 -20.48 -16.05 7.91
N ILE A 392 -21.76 -16.10 8.29
CA ILE A 392 -22.88 -16.37 7.37
C ILE A 392 -23.79 -15.14 7.17
N SER A 393 -23.49 -13.99 7.79
CA SER A 393 -24.39 -12.83 7.88
C SER A 393 -24.44 -11.95 6.62
N ASN A 394 -23.44 -12.01 5.74
CA ASN A 394 -23.40 -11.27 4.47
C ASN A 394 -24.32 -11.85 3.36
N TYR A 395 -25.23 -12.78 3.68
CA TYR A 395 -26.02 -13.58 2.73
C TYR A 395 -27.43 -13.03 2.39
N SER A 396 -27.54 -11.77 1.97
CA SER A 396 -28.87 -11.19 1.68
C SER A 396 -29.54 -11.69 0.38
N ASN A 397 -28.84 -12.39 -0.53
CA ASN A 397 -29.41 -12.72 -1.85
C ASN A 397 -29.48 -14.21 -2.24
N ASP A 398 -29.03 -15.16 -1.42
CA ASP A 398 -29.17 -16.59 -1.75
C ASP A 398 -29.58 -17.44 -0.53
N LEU A 399 -30.81 -17.22 -0.08
CA LEU A 399 -31.43 -17.88 1.08
C LEU A 399 -31.65 -19.39 0.92
N ASN A 400 -31.30 -19.99 -0.23
CA ASN A 400 -31.49 -21.42 -0.47
C ASN A 400 -30.26 -22.28 -0.18
N SER A 401 -29.05 -21.71 -0.07
CA SER A 401 -27.81 -22.45 0.23
C SER A 401 -27.37 -22.35 1.70
N ALA A 402 -27.67 -21.24 2.38
CA ALA A 402 -27.40 -21.04 3.82
C ALA A 402 -28.21 -21.96 4.77
N ALA A 403 -29.25 -22.64 4.27
CA ALA A 403 -30.15 -23.46 5.09
C ALA A 403 -29.58 -24.84 5.48
N THR A 404 -28.45 -25.27 4.90
CA THR A 404 -27.83 -26.58 5.21
C THR A 404 -26.55 -26.50 6.04
N ASP A 405 -25.94 -25.32 6.13
CA ASP A 405 -24.80 -25.05 7.00
C ASP A 405 -25.35 -24.55 8.34
N SER A 406 -25.32 -25.41 9.36
CA SER A 406 -25.98 -25.10 10.62
C SER A 406 -25.35 -23.84 11.24
N LYS A 407 -26.16 -22.82 11.57
CA LYS A 407 -25.83 -21.59 12.33
C LYS A 407 -25.04 -21.77 13.65
N LYS A 408 -24.55 -22.97 13.97
CA LYS A 408 -23.83 -23.33 15.19
C LYS A 408 -22.48 -22.62 15.37
N HIS A 409 -21.88 -22.14 14.27
CA HIS A 409 -20.55 -21.52 14.28
C HIS A 409 -20.55 -20.05 13.87
N ASP A 410 -21.72 -19.46 13.56
CA ASP A 410 -21.82 -18.06 13.17
C ASP A 410 -21.28 -17.13 14.26
N GLY A 411 -20.51 -16.13 13.86
CA GLY A 411 -19.89 -15.18 14.76
C GLY A 411 -18.75 -15.74 15.61
N LYS A 412 -18.12 -16.87 15.22
CA LYS A 412 -17.05 -17.53 15.98
C LYS A 412 -15.79 -17.77 15.16
N GLY A 413 -14.65 -17.91 15.84
CA GLY A 413 -13.40 -18.37 15.24
C GLY A 413 -13.38 -19.87 14.95
N VAL A 414 -12.85 -20.25 13.79
CA VAL A 414 -12.57 -21.64 13.38
C VAL A 414 -11.14 -21.74 12.83
N THR A 415 -10.61 -22.95 12.73
CA THR A 415 -9.31 -23.15 12.04
C THR A 415 -9.47 -22.95 10.53
N PHE A 416 -8.49 -22.31 9.90
CA PHE A 416 -8.46 -22.07 8.47
C PHE A 416 -8.13 -23.36 7.70
N ARG A 417 -9.17 -24.19 7.55
CA ARG A 417 -9.20 -25.49 6.90
C ARG A 417 -10.43 -25.56 6.02
N TYR A 418 -10.30 -26.11 4.82
CA TYR A 418 -11.36 -26.11 3.82
C TYR A 418 -12.72 -26.59 4.35
N ASP A 419 -12.72 -27.70 5.08
CA ASP A 419 -13.94 -28.31 5.65
C ASP A 419 -14.57 -27.50 6.79
N ASN A 420 -13.83 -26.54 7.37
CA ASN A 420 -14.30 -25.65 8.43
C ASN A 420 -14.76 -24.28 7.91
N LEU A 421 -14.61 -24.03 6.61
CA LEU A 421 -15.05 -22.79 5.96
C LEU A 421 -16.54 -22.84 5.61
N THR A 422 -17.18 -21.67 5.59
CA THR A 422 -18.55 -21.54 5.07
C THR A 422 -18.60 -21.83 3.57
N SER A 423 -19.78 -22.14 3.05
CA SER A 423 -19.97 -22.35 1.60
C SER A 423 -19.48 -21.18 0.71
N TYR A 424 -19.52 -19.94 1.21
CA TYR A 424 -19.00 -18.75 0.52
C TYR A 424 -17.49 -18.67 0.52
N GLN A 425 -16.88 -18.88 1.69
CA GLN A 425 -15.43 -18.91 1.81
C GLN A 425 -14.85 -20.07 0.99
N GLN A 426 -15.55 -21.20 0.90
CA GLN A 426 -15.18 -22.28 -0.02
C GLN A 426 -15.38 -21.91 -1.49
N ALA A 427 -16.34 -21.03 -1.82
CA ALA A 427 -16.62 -20.60 -3.17
C ALA A 427 -15.53 -19.67 -3.73
N ASP A 428 -14.91 -18.83 -2.89
CA ASP A 428 -13.70 -18.05 -3.21
C ASP A 428 -12.64 -18.98 -3.86
N PHE A 429 -12.25 -20.04 -3.17
CA PHE A 429 -11.26 -21.00 -3.67
C PHE A 429 -11.73 -21.82 -4.89
N LYS A 430 -13.03 -21.85 -5.20
CA LYS A 430 -13.57 -22.49 -6.43
C LYS A 430 -13.54 -21.56 -7.65
N ARG A 431 -13.27 -20.25 -7.46
CA ARG A 431 -13.12 -19.29 -8.56
C ARG A 431 -11.75 -19.35 -9.23
N GLY A 432 -10.78 -19.94 -8.56
CA GLY A 432 -9.44 -20.12 -9.06
C GLY A 432 -9.36 -20.92 -10.37
N THR A 433 -8.26 -20.72 -11.10
CA THR A 433 -7.92 -21.37 -12.37
C THR A 433 -7.36 -22.79 -12.22
N ASP A 434 -6.89 -23.21 -11.04
CA ASP A 434 -6.57 -24.62 -10.71
C ASP A 434 -7.85 -25.45 -10.53
N THR A 435 -7.77 -26.72 -10.92
CA THR A 435 -8.84 -27.74 -10.76
C THR A 435 -9.22 -28.08 -9.30
N SER A 436 -8.41 -27.72 -8.30
CA SER A 436 -8.64 -28.06 -6.89
C SER A 436 -8.63 -26.84 -5.96
N ALA A 437 -9.80 -26.53 -5.37
CA ALA A 437 -9.94 -25.47 -4.36
C ALA A 437 -9.06 -25.70 -3.11
N GLN A 438 -8.74 -26.97 -2.80
CA GLN A 438 -7.82 -27.29 -1.71
C GLN A 438 -6.38 -26.83 -2.01
N ASN A 439 -5.96 -26.83 -3.28
CA ASN A 439 -4.61 -26.38 -3.66
C ASN A 439 -4.46 -24.88 -3.39
N TYR A 440 -5.48 -24.08 -3.73
CA TYR A 440 -5.52 -22.65 -3.42
C TYR A 440 -5.41 -22.40 -1.92
N LEU A 441 -6.24 -23.07 -1.12
CA LEU A 441 -6.19 -22.91 0.33
C LEU A 441 -4.81 -23.30 0.88
N ASN A 442 -4.23 -24.41 0.42
CA ASN A 442 -2.90 -24.85 0.84
C ASN A 442 -1.79 -23.87 0.44
N TYR A 443 -1.91 -23.24 -0.74
CA TYR A 443 -1.00 -22.19 -1.18
C TYR A 443 -1.08 -20.96 -0.27
N ILE A 444 -2.29 -20.50 0.10
CA ILE A 444 -2.46 -19.40 1.08
C ILE A 444 -1.88 -19.77 2.44
N ARG A 445 -2.00 -21.05 2.84
CA ARG A 445 -1.33 -21.59 4.03
C ARG A 445 0.20 -21.69 3.91
N GLY A 446 0.79 -21.36 2.76
CA GLY A 446 2.24 -21.24 2.56
C GLY A 446 2.90 -22.38 1.78
N GLU A 447 2.15 -23.36 1.25
CA GLU A 447 2.76 -24.45 0.47
C GLU A 447 3.24 -23.97 -0.91
N HIS A 448 4.41 -24.44 -1.35
CA HIS A 448 4.98 -24.10 -2.67
C HIS A 448 4.72 -25.16 -3.75
N ARG A 449 4.33 -26.40 -3.39
CA ARG A 449 4.15 -27.51 -4.34
C ARG A 449 3.21 -27.25 -5.53
N HIS A 450 2.33 -26.24 -5.43
CA HIS A 450 1.34 -25.90 -6.45
C HIS A 450 1.72 -24.67 -7.30
N GLU A 451 2.92 -24.12 -7.07
CA GLU A 451 3.46 -23.01 -7.84
C GLU A 451 3.97 -23.46 -9.21
N ILE A 452 3.96 -22.55 -10.19
CA ILE A 452 4.39 -22.80 -11.57
C ILE A 452 5.82 -23.35 -11.63
N ARG A 453 6.75 -22.82 -10.83
CA ARG A 453 8.14 -23.30 -10.74
C ARG A 453 8.25 -24.77 -10.32
N ASN A 454 7.23 -25.30 -9.65
CA ASN A 454 7.16 -26.68 -9.16
C ASN A 454 6.23 -27.57 -10.02
N GLY A 455 5.76 -27.07 -11.17
CA GLY A 455 4.88 -27.79 -12.09
C GLY A 455 3.38 -27.66 -11.78
N GLY A 456 2.99 -26.74 -10.90
CA GLY A 456 1.58 -26.37 -10.66
C GLY A 456 1.09 -25.23 -11.56
N THR A 457 -0.01 -24.59 -11.17
CA THR A 457 -0.66 -23.49 -11.93
C THR A 457 -0.73 -22.17 -11.18
N LEU A 458 -0.35 -22.14 -9.89
CA LEU A 458 -0.44 -20.97 -9.03
C LEU A 458 0.80 -20.08 -9.18
N ARG A 459 0.63 -18.79 -8.84
CA ARG A 459 1.69 -17.77 -8.89
C ARG A 459 2.96 -18.22 -8.16
N ASP A 460 4.13 -17.95 -8.74
CA ASP A 460 5.40 -18.13 -8.04
C ASP A 460 5.62 -17.02 -7.02
N ARG A 461 5.89 -17.38 -5.77
CA ARG A 461 6.21 -16.42 -4.70
C ARG A 461 7.69 -16.41 -4.35
N LYS A 462 8.19 -15.21 -4.00
CA LYS A 462 9.52 -15.02 -3.41
C LYS A 462 9.53 -15.23 -1.89
N SER A 463 8.47 -14.81 -1.20
CA SER A 463 8.23 -14.97 0.24
C SER A 463 6.86 -15.61 0.46
N ARG A 464 6.69 -16.33 1.56
CA ARG A 464 5.39 -16.86 2.01
C ARG A 464 4.51 -15.81 2.67
N ILE A 465 5.11 -14.68 3.04
CA ILE A 465 4.42 -13.51 3.58
C ILE A 465 4.12 -12.54 2.44
N GLY A 466 2.87 -12.10 2.34
CA GLY A 466 2.46 -11.01 1.45
C GLY A 466 3.16 -9.69 1.80
N ASP A 467 3.18 -8.74 0.88
CA ASP A 467 3.75 -7.42 1.14
C ASP A 467 3.13 -6.75 2.38
N ILE A 468 3.97 -6.11 3.21
CA ILE A 468 3.56 -5.35 4.40
C ILE A 468 3.77 -3.87 4.09
N VAL A 469 2.71 -3.20 3.61
CA VAL A 469 2.82 -1.86 3.00
C VAL A 469 2.51 -0.75 4.00
N ASN A 470 1.35 -0.81 4.65
CA ASN A 470 0.93 0.20 5.61
C ASN A 470 0.74 -0.36 7.02
N ALA A 471 0.62 -1.67 7.15
CA ALA A 471 0.48 -2.30 8.47
C ALA A 471 1.78 -2.13 9.27
N ALA A 472 1.66 -1.60 10.49
CA ALA A 472 2.77 -1.48 11.41
C ALA A 472 2.82 -2.65 12.40
N PRO A 473 3.99 -3.25 12.67
CA PRO A 473 4.12 -4.28 13.68
C PRO A 473 3.79 -3.75 15.08
N VAL A 474 3.13 -4.56 15.90
CA VAL A 474 2.78 -4.25 17.30
C VAL A 474 3.27 -5.35 18.22
N TYR A 475 4.05 -4.96 19.23
CA TYR A 475 4.62 -5.86 20.23
C TYR A 475 3.66 -6.06 21.41
N VAL A 476 3.39 -7.32 21.74
CA VAL A 476 2.60 -7.75 22.90
C VAL A 476 3.47 -8.62 23.78
N GLY A 477 3.95 -8.05 24.88
CA GLY A 477 4.77 -8.75 25.89
C GLY A 477 4.16 -8.62 27.27
N LYS A 478 4.92 -8.04 28.20
CA LYS A 478 4.47 -7.78 29.58
C LYS A 478 3.40 -6.70 29.61
N ALA A 479 2.36 -6.91 30.41
CA ALA A 479 1.30 -5.92 30.64
C ALA A 479 1.85 -4.71 31.41
N ASN A 480 1.62 -3.51 30.87
CA ASN A 480 2.06 -2.26 31.47
C ASN A 480 1.31 -1.02 30.92
N MET A 481 -0.02 -1.04 30.92
CA MET A 481 -0.86 0.03 30.34
C MET A 481 -1.61 0.87 31.37
N TRP A 482 -2.19 0.23 32.39
CA TRP A 482 -3.12 0.89 33.32
C TRP A 482 -2.52 1.11 34.70
N ASP A 483 -3.22 1.92 35.51
CA ASP A 483 -2.94 2.06 36.93
C ASP A 483 -3.11 0.72 37.65
N ASP A 484 -2.19 0.42 38.57
CA ASP A 484 -2.11 -0.86 39.28
C ASP A 484 -3.34 -1.16 40.12
N HIS A 485 -4.08 -0.13 40.54
CA HIS A 485 -5.30 -0.24 41.34
C HIS A 485 -6.57 -0.33 40.50
N MET A 486 -6.53 -0.07 39.19
CA MET A 486 -7.67 -0.21 38.29
C MET A 486 -8.18 -1.65 38.33
N LYS A 487 -9.51 -1.84 38.37
CA LYS A 487 -10.13 -3.16 38.52
C LYS A 487 -11.07 -3.49 37.38
N VAL A 488 -10.98 -4.75 36.94
CA VAL A 488 -11.97 -5.39 36.06
C VAL A 488 -12.46 -6.65 36.77
N GLY A 489 -13.78 -6.74 36.99
CA GLY A 489 -14.39 -7.90 37.67
C GLY A 489 -13.81 -8.22 39.05
N GLY A 490 -13.32 -7.18 39.76
CA GLY A 490 -12.66 -7.33 41.06
C GLY A 490 -11.18 -7.70 41.03
N VAL A 491 -10.59 -7.96 39.86
CA VAL A 491 -9.15 -8.23 39.68
C VAL A 491 -8.42 -6.93 39.38
N SER A 492 -7.37 -6.63 40.15
CA SER A 492 -6.55 -5.43 39.92
C SER A 492 -5.66 -5.60 38.69
N TYR A 493 -5.27 -4.50 38.07
CA TYR A 493 -4.31 -4.55 36.97
C TYR A 493 -2.94 -5.07 37.45
N ALA A 494 -2.53 -4.75 38.69
CA ALA A 494 -1.34 -5.34 39.29
C ALA A 494 -1.37 -6.87 39.33
N ASP A 495 -2.51 -7.47 39.72
CA ASP A 495 -2.68 -8.92 39.70
C ASP A 495 -2.63 -9.46 38.27
N PHE A 496 -3.26 -8.78 37.30
CA PHE A 496 -3.20 -9.17 35.90
C PHE A 496 -1.77 -9.17 35.36
N LYS A 497 -0.97 -8.13 35.65
CA LYS A 497 0.45 -8.07 35.27
C LYS A 497 1.23 -9.28 35.78
N GLU A 498 0.98 -9.69 37.02
CA GLU A 498 1.60 -10.89 37.59
C GLU A 498 1.15 -12.17 36.85
N THR A 499 -0.10 -12.25 36.39
CA THR A 499 -0.57 -13.42 35.61
C THR A 499 0.05 -13.54 34.22
N VAL A 500 0.42 -12.43 33.58
CA VAL A 500 0.98 -12.41 32.21
C VAL A 500 2.47 -12.06 32.17
N LYS A 501 3.15 -12.02 33.33
CA LYS A 501 4.57 -11.61 33.42
C LYS A 501 5.53 -12.47 32.59
N ASP A 502 5.20 -13.76 32.45
CA ASP A 502 5.98 -14.79 31.75
C ASP A 502 5.34 -15.17 30.40
N ARG A 503 4.41 -14.34 29.90
CA ARG A 503 3.78 -14.55 28.60
C ARG A 503 4.84 -14.47 27.49
N THR A 504 4.81 -15.43 26.58
CA THR A 504 5.59 -15.39 25.33
C THR A 504 5.32 -14.06 24.61
N PRO A 505 6.34 -13.22 24.40
CA PRO A 505 6.15 -11.98 23.65
C PRO A 505 5.90 -12.29 22.16
N ILE A 506 4.97 -11.57 21.54
CA ILE A 506 4.63 -11.72 20.13
C ILE A 506 4.58 -10.35 19.45
N VAL A 507 5.10 -10.26 18.23
CA VAL A 507 4.92 -9.12 17.32
C VAL A 507 3.85 -9.46 16.29
N TYR A 508 2.79 -8.66 16.24
CA TYR A 508 1.67 -8.82 15.33
C TYR A 508 1.76 -7.82 14.17
N VAL A 509 1.53 -8.26 12.93
CA VAL A 509 1.55 -7.39 11.74
C VAL A 509 0.58 -7.90 10.68
N GLY A 510 -0.15 -6.99 10.01
CA GLY A 510 -0.99 -7.32 8.86
C GLY A 510 -0.17 -7.48 7.58
N ALA A 511 -0.57 -8.38 6.69
CA ALA A 511 0.06 -8.56 5.39
C ALA A 511 -0.96 -8.75 4.25
N ASN A 512 -0.55 -8.39 3.04
CA ASN A 512 -1.38 -8.43 1.83
C ASN A 512 -1.44 -9.83 1.17
N ASP A 513 -1.21 -10.88 1.95
CA ASP A 513 -1.62 -12.26 1.65
C ASP A 513 -2.95 -12.64 2.33
N GLY A 514 -3.59 -11.66 3.00
CA GLY A 514 -4.89 -11.80 3.63
C GLY A 514 -4.85 -12.07 5.12
N MET A 515 -3.69 -12.00 5.76
CA MET A 515 -3.52 -12.42 7.14
C MET A 515 -2.98 -11.32 8.07
N LEU A 516 -3.45 -11.34 9.31
CA LEU A 516 -2.67 -10.84 10.44
C LEU A 516 -1.75 -11.96 10.93
N HIS A 517 -0.45 -11.73 10.98
CA HIS A 517 0.57 -12.66 11.48
C HIS A 517 1.03 -12.28 12.88
N GLY A 518 1.39 -13.26 13.70
CA GLY A 518 1.99 -13.10 15.03
C GLY A 518 3.27 -13.91 15.16
N PHE A 519 4.41 -13.24 15.27
CA PHE A 519 5.74 -13.85 15.35
C PHE A 519 6.30 -13.79 16.77
N ASN A 520 6.91 -14.87 17.22
CA ASN A 520 7.54 -14.97 18.53
C ASN A 520 8.71 -13.98 18.64
N ALA A 521 8.60 -13.08 19.60
CA ALA A 521 9.52 -11.99 19.84
C ALA A 521 10.38 -12.23 21.09
N SER A 522 10.61 -13.50 21.44
CA SER A 522 11.49 -13.87 22.54
C SER A 522 12.93 -13.96 22.06
N ASP A 523 13.87 -13.70 22.97
CA ASP A 523 15.32 -13.79 22.70
C ASP A 523 15.83 -15.25 22.64
N VAL A 524 14.93 -16.23 22.50
CA VAL A 524 15.27 -17.66 22.47
C VAL A 524 15.55 -18.08 21.03
N GLU A 525 16.82 -18.27 20.69
CA GLU A 525 17.29 -18.56 19.31
C GLU A 525 16.49 -19.66 18.58
N SER A 526 16.03 -20.70 19.28
CA SER A 526 15.30 -21.80 18.65
C SER A 526 13.86 -21.48 18.25
N VAL A 527 13.30 -20.37 18.75
CA VAL A 527 11.90 -19.98 18.52
C VAL A 527 11.71 -18.51 18.12
N MET A 528 12.75 -17.67 18.20
CA MET A 528 12.66 -16.28 17.74
C MET A 528 12.24 -16.21 16.26
N GLY A 529 11.32 -15.30 15.94
CA GLY A 529 10.79 -15.12 14.60
C GLY A 529 9.89 -16.24 14.08
N TYR A 530 9.63 -17.31 14.85
CA TYR A 530 8.65 -18.32 14.45
C TYR A 530 7.23 -17.75 14.53
N GLU A 531 6.42 -18.05 13.53
CA GLU A 531 5.01 -17.67 13.53
C GLU A 531 4.21 -18.54 14.50
N GLU A 532 3.60 -17.93 15.51
CA GLU A 532 2.80 -18.57 16.55
C GLU A 532 1.30 -18.56 16.21
N LEU A 533 0.86 -17.58 15.43
CA LEU A 533 -0.54 -17.40 15.03
C LEU A 533 -0.62 -16.65 13.70
N ALA A 534 -1.57 -17.06 12.85
CA ALA A 534 -2.09 -16.20 11.80
C ALA A 534 -3.63 -16.15 11.84
N PHE A 535 -4.22 -15.04 11.40
CA PHE A 535 -5.66 -14.84 11.34
C PHE A 535 -6.09 -14.29 9.98
N VAL A 536 -7.05 -14.96 9.34
CA VAL A 536 -7.67 -14.58 8.06
C VAL A 536 -9.06 -13.99 8.33
N PRO A 537 -9.30 -12.69 8.11
CA PRO A 537 -10.64 -12.10 8.25
C PRO A 537 -11.64 -12.67 7.22
N ALA A 538 -12.93 -12.75 7.55
CA ALA A 538 -13.99 -13.13 6.61
C ALA A 538 -14.16 -12.12 5.45
N SER A 539 -13.80 -10.87 5.68
CA SER A 539 -13.85 -9.78 4.69
C SER A 539 -12.85 -9.88 3.54
N VAL A 540 -11.81 -10.72 3.65
CA VAL A 540 -10.84 -10.91 2.54
C VAL A 540 -11.27 -11.96 1.52
N TYR A 541 -12.36 -12.69 1.78
CA TYR A 541 -12.91 -13.65 0.84
C TYR A 541 -13.83 -12.95 -0.16
N SER A 542 -13.76 -13.33 -1.43
CA SER A 542 -14.66 -12.83 -2.47
C SER A 542 -14.88 -13.88 -3.55
N ASN A 543 -16.04 -13.79 -4.20
CA ASN A 543 -16.40 -14.63 -5.34
C ASN A 543 -16.14 -13.95 -6.69
N ASP A 544 -15.59 -12.74 -6.69
CA ASP A 544 -15.24 -12.01 -7.91
C ASP A 544 -13.86 -12.43 -8.41
N LEU A 545 -13.70 -12.60 -9.73
CA LEU A 545 -12.50 -13.17 -10.36
C LEU A 545 -11.21 -12.39 -10.12
N SER A 546 -11.31 -11.13 -9.70
CA SER A 546 -10.18 -10.22 -9.45
C SER A 546 -10.09 -9.78 -7.98
N GLU A 547 -10.69 -10.56 -7.08
CA GLU A 547 -10.77 -10.31 -5.65
C GLU A 547 -10.67 -11.64 -4.86
N GLY A 548 -10.67 -11.58 -3.53
CA GLY A 548 -10.65 -12.81 -2.72
C GLY A 548 -9.25 -13.40 -2.60
N LEU A 549 -9.13 -14.46 -1.81
CA LEU A 549 -7.85 -15.13 -1.58
C LEU A 549 -7.42 -15.96 -2.79
N HIS A 550 -8.36 -16.43 -3.63
CA HIS A 550 -7.99 -17.10 -4.88
C HIS A 550 -7.21 -16.18 -5.83
N TYR A 551 -7.53 -14.88 -5.85
CA TYR A 551 -6.88 -13.93 -6.75
C TYR A 551 -5.42 -13.69 -6.37
N TYR A 552 -5.07 -13.66 -5.08
CA TYR A 552 -3.68 -13.57 -4.61
C TYR A 552 -2.79 -14.73 -5.12
N ALA A 553 -3.39 -15.91 -5.27
CA ALA A 553 -2.74 -17.10 -5.78
C ALA A 553 -2.73 -17.20 -7.31
N ASP A 554 -3.47 -16.33 -8.01
CA ASP A 554 -3.54 -16.35 -9.46
C ASP A 554 -2.21 -15.90 -10.08
N LYS A 555 -1.76 -16.63 -11.10
CA LYS A 555 -0.52 -16.33 -11.83
C LYS A 555 -0.53 -14.93 -12.48
N ASP A 556 -1.71 -14.39 -12.75
CA ASP A 556 -1.93 -13.07 -13.34
C ASP A 556 -2.33 -12.01 -12.28
N TYR A 557 -2.06 -12.29 -10.99
CA TYR A 557 -2.32 -11.39 -9.87
C TYR A 557 -1.78 -9.99 -10.13
N ARG A 558 -2.68 -9.01 -10.03
CA ARG A 558 -2.33 -7.60 -9.89
C ARG A 558 -2.54 -7.23 -8.44
N HIS A 559 -1.65 -6.40 -7.90
CA HIS A 559 -1.65 -6.09 -6.48
C HIS A 559 -3.00 -5.56 -6.01
N ARG A 560 -3.41 -6.08 -4.86
CA ARG A 560 -4.51 -5.57 -4.06
C ARG A 560 -4.08 -5.56 -2.61
N PHE A 561 -4.60 -4.59 -1.88
CA PHE A 561 -4.51 -4.60 -0.43
C PHE A 561 -5.48 -5.64 0.14
N TYR A 562 -5.08 -6.27 1.24
CA TYR A 562 -5.91 -7.16 2.03
C TYR A 562 -5.92 -6.69 3.50
N VAL A 563 -5.06 -7.24 4.36
CA VAL A 563 -4.97 -6.86 5.78
C VAL A 563 -3.84 -5.84 5.95
N ASP A 564 -4.16 -4.56 5.85
CA ASP A 564 -3.17 -3.50 5.72
C ASP A 564 -3.35 -2.35 6.74
N LEU A 565 -4.28 -2.49 7.69
CA LEU A 565 -4.39 -1.56 8.81
C LEU A 565 -3.43 -1.95 9.91
N ALA A 566 -2.68 -0.98 10.45
CA ALA A 566 -1.87 -1.19 11.64
C ALA A 566 -2.77 -1.65 12.81
N PRO A 567 -2.53 -2.84 13.41
CA PRO A 567 -3.31 -3.30 14.55
C PRO A 567 -3.16 -2.36 15.75
N THR A 568 -4.16 -2.35 16.63
CA THR A 568 -4.12 -1.72 17.95
C THR A 568 -4.05 -2.80 19.02
N TYR A 569 -3.07 -2.71 19.91
CA TYR A 569 -2.99 -3.52 21.13
C TYR A 569 -3.52 -2.72 22.32
N ALA A 570 -4.39 -3.35 23.12
CA ALA A 570 -4.75 -2.86 24.44
C ALA A 570 -4.96 -4.00 25.43
N ASP A 571 -4.62 -3.78 26.70
CA ASP A 571 -5.19 -4.54 27.78
C ASP A 571 -6.56 -3.95 28.11
N ALA A 572 -7.61 -4.77 28.17
CA ALA A 572 -8.98 -4.30 28.30
C ALA A 572 -9.81 -5.24 29.17
N GLY A 573 -10.90 -4.71 29.73
CA GLY A 573 -11.89 -5.50 30.45
C GLY A 573 -12.93 -6.09 29.52
N VAL A 574 -12.92 -7.41 29.36
CA VAL A 574 -13.89 -8.14 28.52
C VAL A 574 -14.60 -9.17 29.39
N ASN A 575 -15.93 -9.10 29.46
CA ASN A 575 -16.75 -10.03 30.25
C ASN A 575 -16.27 -10.17 31.71
N GLY A 576 -15.94 -9.03 32.33
CA GLY A 576 -15.45 -8.95 33.71
C GLY A 576 -14.05 -9.54 33.93
N LYS A 577 -13.24 -9.70 32.89
CA LYS A 577 -11.84 -10.18 33.00
C LYS A 577 -10.89 -9.30 32.23
N TRP A 578 -9.70 -9.10 32.78
CA TRP A 578 -8.59 -8.55 32.02
C TRP A 578 -8.21 -9.47 30.87
N ARG A 579 -8.02 -8.85 29.70
CA ARG A 579 -7.58 -9.46 28.44
C ARG A 579 -6.58 -8.56 27.75
N SER A 580 -5.69 -9.15 26.96
CA SER A 580 -4.89 -8.44 25.97
C SER A 580 -5.51 -8.65 24.60
N VAL A 581 -5.98 -7.57 23.99
CA VAL A 581 -6.76 -7.59 22.75
C VAL A 581 -5.98 -6.93 21.63
N ILE A 582 -5.99 -7.55 20.46
CA ILE A 582 -5.57 -6.94 19.19
C ILE A 582 -6.83 -6.60 18.40
N VAL A 583 -6.93 -5.36 17.94
CA VAL A 583 -7.96 -4.91 17.01
C VAL A 583 -7.30 -4.52 15.69
N GLY A 584 -7.67 -5.20 14.59
CA GLY A 584 -7.10 -4.99 13.26
C GLY A 584 -8.16 -4.64 12.22
N GLY A 585 -7.73 -4.40 10.98
CA GLY A 585 -8.61 -4.08 9.86
C GLY A 585 -7.88 -4.15 8.52
N ASN A 586 -8.59 -3.77 7.46
CA ASN A 586 -8.13 -4.02 6.10
C ASN A 586 -7.61 -2.78 5.37
N ARG A 587 -7.86 -1.58 5.91
CA ARG A 587 -7.50 -0.30 5.28
C ARG A 587 -8.07 -0.22 3.85
N ALA A 588 -7.23 -0.09 2.82
CA ALA A 588 -7.66 -0.09 1.42
C ALA A 588 -8.19 -1.46 0.95
N GLY A 589 -7.85 -2.54 1.65
CA GLY A 589 -8.21 -3.91 1.28
C GLY A 589 -9.62 -4.33 1.66
N GLY A 590 -10.36 -3.51 2.42
CA GLY A 590 -11.72 -3.86 2.81
C GLY A 590 -12.32 -3.02 3.94
N ARG A 591 -13.55 -3.39 4.28
CA ARG A 591 -14.46 -2.61 5.12
C ARG A 591 -14.85 -3.37 6.38
N SER A 592 -13.83 -3.79 7.11
CA SER A 592 -14.01 -4.58 8.32
C SER A 592 -13.02 -4.15 9.40
N ILE A 593 -13.43 -4.38 10.64
CA ILE A 593 -12.58 -4.31 11.82
C ILE A 593 -12.77 -5.62 12.57
N PHE A 594 -11.70 -6.24 13.06
CA PHE A 594 -11.79 -7.49 13.81
C PHE A 594 -11.04 -7.38 15.14
N ALA A 595 -11.43 -8.20 16.12
CA ALA A 595 -10.78 -8.26 17.43
C ALA A 595 -10.38 -9.69 17.81
N LEU A 596 -9.19 -9.82 18.40
CA LEU A 596 -8.59 -11.08 18.86
C LEU A 596 -8.15 -10.98 20.33
N ASP A 597 -8.50 -11.97 21.15
CA ASP A 597 -7.95 -12.18 22.50
C ASP A 597 -6.61 -12.91 22.39
N VAL A 598 -5.52 -12.16 22.55
CA VAL A 598 -4.14 -12.64 22.50
C VAL A 598 -3.52 -12.78 23.89
N THR A 599 -4.35 -12.86 24.95
CA THR A 599 -3.89 -12.88 26.33
C THR A 599 -2.91 -14.01 26.62
N ASN A 600 -3.10 -15.18 26.01
CA ASN A 600 -2.29 -16.38 26.27
C ASN A 600 -1.86 -17.09 24.97
N PRO A 601 -0.68 -16.75 24.42
CA PRO A 601 -0.11 -17.42 23.26
C PRO A 601 0.10 -18.92 23.40
N ALA A 602 0.36 -19.43 24.61
CA ALA A 602 0.50 -20.86 24.84
C ALA A 602 -0.80 -21.65 24.60
N SER A 603 -1.94 -20.96 24.44
CA SER A 603 -3.22 -21.58 24.07
C SER A 603 -3.47 -21.65 22.57
N PHE A 604 -2.57 -21.12 21.75
CA PHE A 604 -2.67 -21.19 20.30
C PHE A 604 -2.41 -22.61 19.83
N HIS A 605 -3.46 -23.26 19.34
CA HIS A 605 -3.43 -24.64 18.89
C HIS A 605 -4.31 -24.75 17.65
N ASN A 606 -3.91 -25.59 16.70
CA ASN A 606 -4.65 -25.84 15.48
C ASN A 606 -5.94 -26.68 15.74
N THR A 607 -6.89 -26.11 16.48
CA THR A 607 -8.19 -26.68 16.84
C THR A 607 -9.26 -25.58 16.90
N ASP A 608 -10.50 -25.89 16.52
CA ASP A 608 -11.58 -24.88 16.51
C ASP A 608 -11.93 -24.37 17.91
N LYS A 609 -11.71 -25.19 18.94
CA LYS A 609 -11.87 -24.78 20.35
C LYS A 609 -10.88 -23.69 20.76
N ALA A 610 -9.66 -23.71 20.23
CA ALA A 610 -8.68 -22.67 20.47
C ALA A 610 -9.02 -21.42 19.64
N ALA A 611 -9.36 -21.61 18.35
CA ALA A 611 -9.81 -20.52 17.48
C ALA A 611 -10.98 -19.73 18.06
N ASN A 612 -12.01 -20.42 18.56
CA ASN A 612 -13.20 -19.83 19.19
C ASN A 612 -12.90 -18.98 20.44
N LYS A 613 -11.78 -19.24 21.13
CA LYS A 613 -11.37 -18.46 22.31
C LYS A 613 -10.53 -17.24 21.96
N VAL A 614 -9.88 -17.26 20.80
CA VAL A 614 -8.99 -16.20 20.34
C VAL A 614 -9.74 -15.21 19.48
N VAL A 615 -10.53 -15.66 18.50
CA VAL A 615 -11.30 -14.77 17.64
C VAL A 615 -12.54 -14.28 18.38
N MET A 616 -12.61 -12.97 18.63
CA MET A 616 -13.72 -12.36 19.37
C MET A 616 -14.88 -12.05 18.42
N TRP A 617 -14.62 -11.21 17.41
CA TRP A 617 -15.61 -10.81 16.42
C TRP A 617 -14.93 -10.18 15.20
N GLU A 618 -15.67 -10.11 14.09
CA GLU A 618 -15.37 -9.27 12.93
C GLU A 618 -16.61 -8.44 12.57
N PHE A 619 -16.43 -7.12 12.62
CA PHE A 619 -17.48 -6.13 12.44
C PHE A 619 -17.42 -5.54 11.03
N THR A 620 -18.58 -5.52 10.38
CA THR A 620 -18.82 -4.82 9.11
C THR A 620 -20.13 -4.04 9.22
N HIS A 621 -20.27 -2.96 8.46
CA HIS A 621 -21.50 -2.18 8.41
C HIS A 621 -21.70 -1.55 7.02
N PRO A 622 -22.95 -1.41 6.52
CA PRO A 622 -23.23 -0.76 5.24
C PRO A 622 -22.86 0.71 5.12
N ASP A 623 -22.31 1.33 6.17
CA ASP A 623 -21.86 2.74 6.18
C ASP A 623 -20.34 2.85 6.44
N MET A 624 -19.66 1.71 6.53
CA MET A 624 -18.20 1.67 6.61
C MET A 624 -17.62 1.81 5.20
N GLY A 625 -16.76 2.79 5.04
CA GLY A 625 -15.84 2.88 3.91
C GLY A 625 -14.61 2.00 4.13
N ALA A 626 -13.59 2.21 3.31
CA ALA A 626 -12.28 1.60 3.50
C ALA A 626 -11.75 1.93 4.90
N SER A 627 -11.32 0.91 5.65
CA SER A 627 -11.06 0.96 7.09
C SER A 627 -9.75 1.67 7.47
N TYR A 628 -9.54 2.90 6.99
CA TYR A 628 -8.35 3.73 7.27
C TYR A 628 -8.28 4.25 8.71
N SER A 629 -9.43 4.35 9.38
CA SER A 629 -9.48 4.82 10.77
C SER A 629 -9.00 3.72 11.70
N ARG A 630 -7.90 3.96 12.42
CA ARG A 630 -7.32 2.98 13.34
C ARG A 630 -8.14 2.92 14.64
N PRO A 631 -8.67 1.75 15.04
CA PRO A 631 -9.43 1.63 16.28
C PRO A 631 -8.61 2.02 17.50
N GLN A 632 -9.23 2.79 18.38
CA GLN A 632 -8.72 3.07 19.72
C GLN A 632 -9.50 2.22 20.73
N VAL A 633 -8.84 1.71 21.76
CA VAL A 633 -9.50 0.88 22.78
C VAL A 633 -9.46 1.60 24.12
N ALA A 634 -10.63 1.77 24.74
CA ALA A 634 -10.78 2.44 26.03
C ALA A 634 -11.98 1.91 26.81
N GLN A 635 -12.00 2.16 28.12
CA GLN A 635 -13.21 2.06 28.93
C GLN A 635 -14.06 3.31 28.73
N LEU A 636 -15.38 3.14 28.65
CA LEU A 636 -16.35 4.22 28.53
C LEU A 636 -17.11 4.42 29.86
N ASN A 637 -17.79 5.56 30.00
CA ASN A 637 -18.52 5.93 31.22
C ASN A 637 -19.66 4.97 31.61
N ASN A 638 -20.15 4.15 30.67
CA ASN A 638 -21.09 3.07 30.99
C ASN A 638 -20.42 1.81 31.58
N GLY A 639 -19.12 1.87 31.87
CA GLY A 639 -18.32 0.80 32.45
C GLY A 639 -17.84 -0.27 31.45
N ARG A 640 -18.25 -0.21 30.18
CA ARG A 640 -17.88 -1.18 29.15
C ARG A 640 -16.63 -0.73 28.39
N TRP A 641 -15.91 -1.69 27.84
CA TRP A 641 -14.77 -1.45 26.96
C TRP A 641 -15.17 -1.56 25.51
N ALA A 642 -14.67 -0.65 24.67
CA ALA A 642 -15.00 -0.62 23.26
C ALA A 642 -13.78 -0.35 22.38
N ALA A 643 -13.89 -0.77 21.12
CA ALA A 643 -13.09 -0.30 20.00
C ALA A 643 -13.83 0.88 19.35
N ILE A 644 -13.19 2.06 19.32
CA ILE A 644 -13.75 3.32 18.81
C ILE A 644 -12.98 3.72 17.55
N PHE A 645 -13.68 3.89 16.44
CA PHE A 645 -13.09 4.24 15.14
C PHE A 645 -14.05 5.06 14.29
N GLY A 646 -13.51 5.85 13.37
CA GLY A 646 -14.27 6.49 12.30
C GLY A 646 -14.67 5.52 11.22
N ASN A 647 -15.74 5.82 10.49
CA ASN A 647 -16.28 4.94 9.44
C ASN A 647 -15.34 4.71 8.25
N GLY A 648 -14.20 5.40 8.20
CA GLY A 648 -13.26 5.28 7.10
C GLY A 648 -13.74 6.01 5.85
N TYR A 649 -13.00 5.85 4.75
CA TYR A 649 -13.18 6.67 3.55
C TYR A 649 -14.07 5.96 2.53
N ASN A 650 -15.16 6.62 2.16
CA ASN A 650 -16.15 6.07 1.24
C ASN A 650 -15.62 6.09 -0.20
N THR A 651 -15.57 4.91 -0.84
CA THR A 651 -15.24 4.76 -2.28
C THR A 651 -16.45 5.06 -3.15
N ASN A 652 -16.28 5.30 -4.45
CA ASN A 652 -17.35 5.69 -5.38
C ASN A 652 -18.31 4.55 -5.80
N ASP A 653 -18.34 3.44 -5.08
CA ASP A 653 -19.28 2.36 -5.37
C ASP A 653 -20.70 2.75 -4.98
N ASN A 654 -21.67 2.27 -5.75
CA ASN A 654 -23.10 2.57 -5.57
C ASN A 654 -23.72 1.71 -4.45
N GLU A 655 -22.95 1.38 -3.41
CA GLU A 655 -23.28 0.36 -2.41
C GLU A 655 -24.18 0.85 -1.26
N GLY A 656 -25.03 1.85 -1.51
CA GLY A 656 -26.05 2.27 -0.55
C GLY A 656 -25.52 3.04 0.68
N HIS A 657 -24.25 3.41 0.71
CA HIS A 657 -23.68 4.32 1.71
C HIS A 657 -24.36 5.68 1.68
N ASP A 658 -24.73 6.21 2.84
CA ASP A 658 -25.31 7.56 2.91
C ASP A 658 -24.28 8.71 2.72
N GLY A 659 -23.00 8.35 2.60
CA GLY A 659 -21.87 9.22 2.31
C GLY A 659 -21.45 10.14 3.45
N LYS A 660 -21.94 9.90 4.68
CA LYS A 660 -21.66 10.75 5.84
C LYS A 660 -20.51 10.22 6.70
N ALA A 661 -19.82 11.12 7.38
CA ALA A 661 -18.86 10.77 8.42
C ALA A 661 -19.59 10.26 9.69
N LYS A 662 -19.11 9.16 10.27
CA LYS A 662 -19.70 8.51 11.44
C LYS A 662 -18.60 8.00 12.37
N LEU A 663 -18.83 8.12 13.67
CA LEU A 663 -18.02 7.47 14.71
C LEU A 663 -18.72 6.15 15.10
N PHE A 664 -17.98 5.05 15.04
CA PHE A 664 -18.39 3.73 15.51
C PHE A 664 -17.79 3.46 16.88
N ILE A 665 -18.60 2.89 17.76
CA ILE A 665 -18.20 2.36 19.06
C ILE A 665 -18.65 0.91 19.06
N VAL A 666 -17.72 -0.04 18.97
CA VAL A 666 -18.02 -1.49 18.98
C VAL A 666 -17.52 -2.07 20.28
N TYR A 667 -18.40 -2.63 21.10
CA TYR A 667 -18.03 -3.15 22.39
C TYR A 667 -17.18 -4.42 22.29
N LEU A 668 -16.17 -4.55 23.14
CA LEU A 668 -15.28 -5.72 23.11
C LEU A 668 -15.96 -7.00 23.61
N ASP A 669 -17.04 -6.87 24.38
CA ASP A 669 -17.86 -7.98 24.87
C ASP A 669 -19.02 -8.36 23.94
N ALA A 670 -19.10 -7.74 22.75
CA ALA A 670 -20.09 -8.08 21.73
C ALA A 670 -20.11 -9.58 21.39
N ASP A 671 -21.32 -10.13 21.20
CA ASP A 671 -21.51 -11.51 20.74
C ASP A 671 -22.35 -11.54 19.46
N PRO A 672 -21.72 -11.42 18.27
CA PRO A 672 -22.45 -11.30 17.01
C PRO A 672 -23.18 -12.59 16.58
N SER A 673 -23.13 -13.67 17.37
CA SER A 673 -23.78 -14.94 17.03
C SER A 673 -25.32 -14.88 17.03
N ASP A 674 -25.93 -13.86 17.63
CA ASP A 674 -27.36 -13.56 17.51
C ASP A 674 -27.67 -12.38 16.57
N GLY A 675 -26.65 -11.90 15.85
CA GLY A 675 -26.67 -10.75 14.94
C GLY A 675 -26.26 -9.46 15.64
N TRP A 676 -25.60 -8.56 14.91
CA TRP A 676 -25.14 -7.28 15.45
C TRP A 676 -26.28 -6.39 15.92
N GLN A 677 -26.29 -6.02 17.21
CA GLN A 677 -27.33 -5.21 17.83
C GLN A 677 -26.86 -3.76 18.03
N GLN A 678 -27.44 -2.82 17.29
CA GLN A 678 -27.19 -1.39 17.51
C GLN A 678 -28.00 -0.87 18.72
N GLY A 679 -27.35 -0.13 19.62
CA GLY A 679 -28.04 0.56 20.70
C GLY A 679 -27.14 1.00 21.85
N SER A 680 -27.73 1.61 22.86
CA SER A 680 -27.07 2.12 24.08
C SER A 680 -27.19 1.18 25.29
N GLY A 681 -28.09 0.20 25.24
CA GLY A 681 -28.37 -0.71 26.35
C GLY A 681 -27.30 -1.81 26.56
N GLU A 682 -27.44 -2.57 27.65
CA GLU A 682 -26.49 -3.64 28.04
C GLU A 682 -26.31 -4.75 26.98
N ASN A 683 -27.36 -5.04 26.19
CA ASN A 683 -27.31 -6.05 25.13
C ASN A 683 -26.84 -5.50 23.77
N ALA A 684 -26.54 -4.20 23.69
CA ALA A 684 -26.07 -3.63 22.43
C ALA A 684 -24.60 -4.01 22.18
N ASP A 685 -24.28 -4.33 20.93
CA ASP A 685 -22.92 -4.65 20.48
C ASP A 685 -22.20 -3.40 19.97
N TYR A 686 -22.93 -2.42 19.44
CA TYR A 686 -22.33 -1.21 18.89
C TYR A 686 -23.23 0.04 18.91
N LEU A 687 -22.60 1.21 18.82
CA LEU A 687 -23.22 2.50 18.55
C LEU A 687 -22.65 3.15 17.29
N VAL A 688 -23.48 3.96 16.65
CA VAL A 688 -23.12 4.79 15.49
C VAL A 688 -23.51 6.24 15.78
N LEU A 689 -22.53 7.12 15.87
CA LEU A 689 -22.74 8.56 16.09
C LEU A 689 -22.41 9.32 14.80
N SER A 690 -23.44 9.73 14.06
CA SER A 690 -23.27 10.40 12.76
C SER A 690 -23.08 11.91 12.89
N THR A 691 -22.13 12.45 12.12
CA THR A 691 -21.92 13.90 11.94
C THR A 691 -23.04 14.57 11.15
N LYS A 692 -23.83 13.77 10.41
CA LYS A 692 -24.80 14.24 9.41
C LYS A 692 -24.17 15.04 8.25
N ASN A 693 -22.84 15.06 8.15
CA ASN A 693 -22.08 15.79 7.15
C ASN A 693 -21.56 14.82 6.07
N GLY A 694 -21.90 15.10 4.81
CA GLY A 694 -21.67 14.24 3.64
C GLY A 694 -22.97 13.75 2.97
N GLU A 695 -22.88 13.22 1.74
CA GLU A 695 -24.04 12.81 0.93
C GLU A 695 -23.80 11.56 0.04
N SER A 696 -24.89 10.83 -0.24
CA SER A 696 -24.97 9.48 -0.87
C SER A 696 -24.70 9.40 -2.40
N ALA A 697 -24.06 10.41 -3.01
CA ALA A 697 -23.72 10.54 -4.44
C ALA A 697 -24.86 10.91 -5.44
N ASN A 698 -24.59 12.00 -6.18
CA ASN A 698 -24.98 12.36 -7.56
C ASN A 698 -24.23 13.67 -7.94
N ASN A 699 -22.88 13.62 -7.96
CA ASN A 699 -21.92 14.75 -8.09
C ASN A 699 -21.57 15.55 -6.81
N ASN A 700 -21.81 15.01 -5.60
CA ASN A 700 -21.40 15.62 -4.33
C ASN A 700 -20.30 14.80 -3.63
N VAL A 701 -19.48 15.48 -2.83
CA VAL A 701 -18.31 14.95 -2.09
C VAL A 701 -18.80 13.96 -1.02
N ARG A 702 -18.27 12.71 -1.03
CA ARG A 702 -18.50 11.73 0.03
C ARG A 702 -17.57 12.05 1.20
N ASN A 703 -18.09 12.00 2.43
CA ASN A 703 -17.28 12.20 3.64
C ASN A 703 -16.85 10.85 4.24
N GLY A 704 -15.96 10.90 5.22
CA GLY A 704 -15.41 9.74 5.93
C GLY A 704 -14.57 10.22 7.11
N LEU A 705 -14.77 9.59 8.26
CA LEU A 705 -14.11 9.98 9.50
C LEU A 705 -12.76 9.26 9.67
N SER A 706 -11.72 10.02 10.00
CA SER A 706 -10.34 9.55 10.20
C SER A 706 -10.14 8.93 11.59
N THR A 707 -8.90 8.61 11.96
CA THR A 707 -8.56 8.02 13.27
C THR A 707 -8.93 8.96 14.44
N PRO A 708 -9.81 8.54 15.37
CA PRO A 708 -10.19 9.37 16.51
C PRO A 708 -9.11 9.40 17.59
N ARG A 709 -9.12 10.42 18.44
CA ARG A 709 -8.36 10.52 19.70
C ARG A 709 -9.35 10.63 20.85
N LEU A 710 -9.13 9.84 21.91
CA LEU A 710 -9.92 9.91 23.13
C LEU A 710 -9.22 10.75 24.19
N TYR A 711 -10.01 11.36 25.07
CA TYR A 711 -9.52 12.14 26.19
C TYR A 711 -10.42 11.91 27.42
N ASP A 712 -9.77 11.72 28.56
CA ASP A 712 -10.33 11.62 29.91
C ASP A 712 -10.20 13.01 30.55
N LEU A 713 -11.34 13.65 30.84
CA LEU A 713 -11.41 15.01 31.35
C LEU A 713 -11.26 15.08 32.86
N ASP A 714 -11.81 14.13 33.60
CA ASP A 714 -11.89 14.18 35.05
C ASP A 714 -10.86 13.29 35.77
N GLY A 715 -10.13 12.47 35.01
CA GLY A 715 -9.05 11.62 35.47
C GLY A 715 -9.52 10.28 36.04
N ASP A 716 -10.74 9.83 35.73
CA ASP A 716 -11.30 8.59 36.22
C ASP A 716 -10.91 7.34 35.41
N SER A 717 -10.08 7.50 34.37
CA SER A 717 -9.61 6.47 33.43
C SER A 717 -10.66 5.97 32.44
N THR A 718 -11.77 6.68 32.27
CA THR A 718 -12.75 6.46 31.20
C THR A 718 -12.68 7.58 30.16
N ALA A 719 -13.20 7.33 28.96
CA ALA A 719 -13.17 8.32 27.88
C ALA A 719 -14.42 9.24 27.91
N ASP A 720 -14.19 10.54 28.06
CA ASP A 720 -15.24 11.58 28.08
C ASP A 720 -15.38 12.34 26.78
N ARG A 721 -14.28 12.45 26.03
CA ARG A 721 -14.22 13.19 24.77
C ARG A 721 -13.61 12.32 23.70
N VAL A 722 -14.15 12.47 22.49
CA VAL A 722 -13.55 11.92 21.28
C VAL A 722 -13.38 13.04 20.27
N PHE A 723 -12.19 13.16 19.69
CA PHE A 723 -11.89 14.13 18.63
C PHE A 723 -11.49 13.39 17.37
N ALA A 724 -12.07 13.74 16.22
CA ALA A 724 -11.69 13.13 14.95
C ALA A 724 -11.88 14.08 13.77
N GLY A 725 -10.88 14.11 12.89
CA GLY A 725 -10.95 14.81 11.62
C GLY A 725 -11.74 14.04 10.57
N ASP A 726 -12.26 14.75 9.57
CA ASP A 726 -12.90 14.15 8.39
C ASP A 726 -12.25 14.60 7.07
N VAL A 727 -12.54 13.89 5.98
CA VAL A 727 -12.00 14.23 4.64
C VAL A 727 -12.61 15.49 4.04
N MET A 728 -13.56 16.13 4.72
CA MET A 728 -14.09 17.45 4.38
C MET A 728 -13.41 18.59 5.19
N GLY A 729 -12.37 18.26 5.95
CA GLY A 729 -11.56 19.24 6.69
C GLY A 729 -12.16 19.69 8.02
N ASN A 730 -13.20 19.02 8.53
CA ASN A 730 -13.78 19.35 9.84
C ASN A 730 -13.11 18.56 10.96
N MET A 731 -12.90 19.20 12.12
CA MET A 731 -12.52 18.51 13.36
C MET A 731 -13.75 18.40 14.26
N TRP A 732 -14.24 17.17 14.46
CA TRP A 732 -15.41 16.89 15.28
C TRP A 732 -15.01 16.58 16.72
N ALA A 733 -15.89 16.93 17.65
CA ALA A 733 -15.80 16.56 19.05
C ALA A 733 -17.09 15.87 19.50
N TRP A 734 -16.97 14.72 20.16
CA TRP A 734 -18.06 14.02 20.82
C TRP A 734 -17.91 14.09 22.34
N ASP A 735 -19.05 14.13 23.02
CA ASP A 735 -19.18 14.05 24.46
C ASP A 735 -19.72 12.67 24.84
N LEU A 736 -18.92 11.90 25.58
CA LEU A 736 -19.23 10.57 26.11
C LEU A 736 -19.18 10.56 27.65
N SER A 737 -19.24 11.73 28.31
CA SER A 737 -19.07 11.86 29.77
C SER A 737 -20.24 11.34 30.61
N SER A 738 -21.41 11.11 30.01
CA SER A 738 -22.57 10.53 30.72
C SER A 738 -22.35 9.03 30.96
N ASP A 739 -22.81 8.51 32.09
CA ASP A 739 -22.91 7.07 32.33
C ASP A 739 -24.05 6.42 31.51
N ASP A 740 -25.01 7.23 31.04
CA ASP A 740 -26.05 6.85 30.10
C ASP A 740 -25.58 7.08 28.64
N ALA A 741 -25.41 5.97 27.91
CA ALA A 741 -24.97 6.01 26.52
C ALA A 741 -26.01 6.63 25.55
N ASP A 742 -27.27 6.83 25.96
CA ASP A 742 -28.25 7.59 25.18
C ASP A 742 -27.94 9.09 25.09
N ASP A 743 -27.19 9.62 26.06
CA ASP A 743 -26.78 11.03 26.09
C ASP A 743 -25.52 11.32 25.27
N TRP A 744 -24.84 10.27 24.80
CA TRP A 744 -23.62 10.38 24.02
C TRP A 744 -23.88 10.98 22.63
N GLY A 745 -23.03 11.90 22.20
CA GLY A 745 -23.22 12.54 20.90
C GLY A 745 -22.21 13.64 20.60
N ILE A 746 -22.47 14.37 19.53
CA ILE A 746 -21.60 15.49 19.12
C ILE A 746 -21.72 16.62 20.14
N ALA A 747 -20.58 17.10 20.61
CA ALA A 747 -20.47 18.07 21.70
C ALA A 747 -21.08 19.43 21.34
N TYR A 748 -21.07 19.81 20.06
CA TYR A 748 -21.51 21.11 19.57
C TYR A 748 -22.70 21.04 18.63
N LYS A 749 -23.63 21.98 18.80
CA LYS A 749 -24.84 22.10 17.96
C LYS A 749 -25.12 23.57 17.66
N LYS A 750 -25.49 23.87 16.40
CA LYS A 750 -26.02 25.17 15.96
C LYS A 750 -27.41 24.97 15.41
N ASP A 751 -28.39 25.70 15.93
CA ASP A 751 -29.81 25.58 15.54
C ASP A 751 -30.33 24.12 15.60
N GLY A 752 -29.88 23.35 16.60
CA GLY A 752 -30.22 21.94 16.79
C GLY A 752 -29.54 20.96 15.83
N LYS A 753 -28.67 21.43 14.93
CA LYS A 753 -27.88 20.58 14.01
C LYS A 753 -26.48 20.35 14.56
N PRO A 754 -25.87 19.17 14.34
CA PRO A 754 -24.48 18.95 14.70
C PRO A 754 -23.55 19.99 14.09
N GLN A 755 -22.56 20.42 14.87
CA GLN A 755 -21.52 21.36 14.44
C GLN A 755 -20.15 20.80 14.87
N PRO A 756 -19.11 20.91 14.03
CA PRO A 756 -17.77 20.50 14.43
C PRO A 756 -17.15 21.50 15.41
N LEU A 757 -16.06 21.12 16.07
CA LEU A 757 -15.23 22.05 16.84
C LEU A 757 -14.59 23.07 15.87
N TYR A 758 -13.96 22.58 14.80
CA TYR A 758 -13.40 23.38 13.72
C TYR A 758 -14.07 23.05 12.38
N THR A 759 -14.46 24.08 11.64
CA THR A 759 -15.09 23.97 10.31
C THR A 759 -14.05 24.31 9.24
N GLY A 760 -13.63 23.30 8.49
CA GLY A 760 -12.72 23.46 7.36
C GLY A 760 -13.45 23.35 6.02
N ASN A 761 -12.72 22.93 4.99
CA ASN A 761 -13.28 22.62 3.68
C ASN A 761 -12.55 21.43 3.03
N GLU A 762 -13.15 20.89 1.97
CA GLU A 762 -12.70 19.69 1.25
C GLU A 762 -11.30 19.78 0.63
N LYS A 763 -10.70 20.97 0.52
CA LYS A 763 -9.33 21.16 0.02
C LYS A 763 -8.27 20.95 1.09
N ALA A 764 -8.68 20.90 2.35
CA ALA A 764 -7.81 20.68 3.50
C ALA A 764 -8.33 19.50 4.35
N PRO A 765 -8.41 18.29 3.76
CA PRO A 765 -8.90 17.10 4.46
C PRO A 765 -8.06 16.78 5.68
N ILE A 766 -8.66 16.23 6.75
CA ILE A 766 -7.92 15.83 7.95
C ILE A 766 -7.88 14.31 8.01
N THR A 767 -6.72 13.73 7.68
CA THR A 767 -6.51 12.27 7.67
C THR A 767 -5.72 11.74 8.87
N THR A 768 -5.12 12.64 9.65
CA THR A 768 -4.28 12.29 10.81
C THR A 768 -5.07 12.24 12.11
N GLN A 769 -4.56 11.48 13.07
CA GLN A 769 -5.08 11.47 14.43
C GLN A 769 -4.67 12.77 15.15
N PRO A 770 -5.59 13.51 15.79
CA PRO A 770 -5.23 14.74 16.51
C PRO A 770 -4.46 14.44 17.81
N ILE A 771 -3.78 15.47 18.32
CA ILE A 771 -3.22 15.52 19.69
C ILE A 771 -4.09 16.44 20.53
N ILE A 772 -4.33 16.06 21.78
CA ILE A 772 -5.04 16.88 22.75
C ILE A 772 -4.07 17.27 23.86
N LEU A 773 -4.01 18.58 24.14
CA LEU A 773 -3.25 19.15 25.25
C LEU A 773 -4.18 19.91 26.18
N TYR A 774 -3.78 20.11 27.43
CA TYR A 774 -4.40 21.08 28.32
C TYR A 774 -3.81 22.47 28.03
N ASN A 775 -4.64 23.51 27.99
CA ASN A 775 -4.16 24.87 27.78
C ASN A 775 -3.62 25.48 29.08
N THR A 776 -2.30 25.52 29.24
CA THR A 776 -1.65 26.08 30.44
C THR A 776 -1.57 27.60 30.45
N ASP A 777 -1.91 28.28 29.35
CA ASP A 777 -1.85 29.75 29.24
C ASP A 777 -3.17 30.42 29.64
N VAL A 778 -4.18 29.63 29.99
CA VAL A 778 -5.46 30.09 30.53
C VAL A 778 -5.55 29.64 31.99
N ASP A 779 -5.83 30.58 32.89
CA ASP A 779 -6.00 30.27 34.32
C ASP A 779 -7.09 29.21 34.52
N ASP A 780 -6.75 28.11 35.19
CA ASP A 780 -7.69 27.09 35.63
C ASP A 780 -8.67 27.74 36.63
N ASP A 781 -9.96 27.80 36.29
CA ASP A 781 -10.98 28.32 37.19
C ASP A 781 -11.29 27.34 38.34
N GLY A 782 -10.60 26.20 38.37
CA GLY A 782 -10.72 25.16 39.38
C GLY A 782 -11.91 24.24 39.15
N ASP A 783 -12.64 24.44 38.05
CA ASP A 783 -13.72 23.59 37.61
C ASP A 783 -13.18 22.52 36.65
N THR A 784 -13.04 21.28 37.13
CA THR A 784 -12.59 20.17 36.27
C THR A 784 -13.59 19.82 35.15
N THR A 785 -14.76 20.47 35.11
CA THR A 785 -15.73 20.33 34.04
C THR A 785 -15.60 21.39 32.94
N THR A 786 -14.80 22.46 33.15
CA THR A 786 -14.54 23.44 32.09
C THR A 786 -13.59 22.87 31.05
N LYS A 787 -14.06 22.87 29.79
CA LYS A 787 -13.29 22.46 28.63
C LYS A 787 -12.17 23.47 28.46
N ASN A 788 -10.92 23.05 28.62
CA ASN A 788 -9.74 23.90 28.42
C ASN A 788 -8.66 23.13 27.65
N LEU A 789 -9.06 22.57 26.51
CA LEU A 789 -8.21 21.69 25.72
C LEU A 789 -7.73 22.37 24.44
N VAL A 790 -6.50 22.11 24.02
CA VAL A 790 -5.97 22.48 22.72
C VAL A 790 -5.90 21.24 21.85
N VAL A 791 -6.61 21.27 20.72
CA VAL A 791 -6.66 20.19 19.74
C VAL A 791 -5.73 20.54 18.58
N LEU A 792 -4.63 19.80 18.45
CA LEU A 792 -3.65 19.97 17.38
C LEU A 792 -3.86 18.92 16.29
N PHE A 793 -3.86 19.36 15.03
CA PHE A 793 -4.05 18.48 13.87
C PHE A 793 -3.49 19.08 12.59
N GLY A 794 -3.10 18.21 11.67
CA GLY A 794 -2.65 18.59 10.34
C GLY A 794 -3.68 18.28 9.28
N THR A 795 -3.69 19.09 8.22
CA THR A 795 -4.47 18.83 7.01
C THR A 795 -3.58 18.23 5.94
N GLY A 796 -4.19 17.39 5.11
CA GLY A 796 -3.53 16.61 4.08
C GLY A 796 -4.24 15.30 3.86
N GLN A 797 -4.24 14.85 2.61
CA GLN A 797 -4.62 13.49 2.24
C GLN A 797 -3.57 12.95 1.27
N PHE A 798 -3.21 11.70 1.48
CA PHE A 798 -2.43 10.92 0.54
C PHE A 798 -3.00 9.51 0.67
N VAL A 799 -3.96 9.18 -0.18
CA VAL A 799 -4.77 7.94 -0.13
C VAL A 799 -5.11 7.51 -1.55
N THR A 800 -5.37 8.45 -2.45
CA THR A 800 -5.74 8.22 -3.85
C THR A 800 -4.64 8.68 -4.81
N GLY A 801 -4.66 8.18 -6.04
CA GLY A 801 -3.74 8.62 -7.10
C GLY A 801 -3.79 10.13 -7.38
N GLY A 802 -4.97 10.75 -7.24
CA GLY A 802 -5.15 12.18 -7.48
C GLY A 802 -4.40 13.08 -6.50
N ASP A 803 -4.19 12.59 -5.27
CA ASP A 803 -3.63 13.39 -4.18
C ASP A 803 -2.23 13.92 -4.50
N LYS A 804 -1.41 13.16 -5.25
CA LYS A 804 -0.08 13.58 -5.73
C LYS A 804 -0.05 14.93 -6.45
N THR A 805 -1.14 15.25 -7.12
CA THR A 805 -1.21 16.41 -8.03
C THR A 805 -1.91 17.61 -7.40
N THR A 806 -2.57 17.42 -6.26
CA THR A 806 -3.27 18.50 -5.54
C THR A 806 -2.27 19.51 -4.96
N THR A 807 -2.49 20.79 -5.27
CA THR A 807 -1.63 21.91 -4.86
C THR A 807 -2.31 22.82 -3.83
N ASP A 808 -3.45 22.41 -3.27
CA ASP A 808 -4.16 23.19 -2.26
C ASP A 808 -3.31 23.33 -0.99
N THR A 809 -3.26 24.54 -0.43
CA THR A 809 -2.47 24.84 0.77
C THR A 809 -2.97 24.06 1.97
N GLN A 810 -2.09 23.25 2.56
CA GLN A 810 -2.35 22.52 3.78
C GLN A 810 -1.85 23.29 5.00
N HIS A 811 -2.33 22.89 6.18
CA HIS A 811 -2.08 23.60 7.44
C HIS A 811 -1.78 22.62 8.57
N PHE A 812 -1.01 23.08 9.54
CA PHE A 812 -0.99 22.50 10.88
C PHE A 812 -1.64 23.50 11.84
N LEU A 813 -2.64 23.05 12.60
CA LEU A 813 -3.51 23.92 13.40
C LEU A 813 -3.52 23.49 14.85
N ALA A 814 -3.72 24.46 15.74
CA ALA A 814 -4.14 24.24 17.12
C ALA A 814 -5.44 25.00 17.37
N VAL A 815 -6.45 24.32 17.90
CA VAL A 815 -7.79 24.86 18.12
C VAL A 815 -8.18 24.72 19.59
N HIS A 816 -8.66 25.80 20.21
CA HIS A 816 -9.11 25.81 21.60
C HIS A 816 -10.51 25.22 21.72
N ASP A 817 -10.61 24.05 22.34
CA ASP A 817 -11.88 23.57 22.86
C ASP A 817 -12.15 24.20 24.24
N ASN A 818 -12.92 25.29 24.22
CA ASN A 818 -13.46 25.99 25.40
C ASN A 818 -14.99 25.89 25.52
N GLY A 819 -15.59 24.85 24.92
CA GLY A 819 -17.04 24.69 24.90
C GLY A 819 -17.75 25.47 23.79
N ILE A 820 -17.00 26.07 22.87
CA ILE A 820 -17.54 26.74 21.67
C ILE A 820 -17.05 25.97 20.43
N GLY A 821 -17.99 25.55 19.58
CA GLY A 821 -17.69 24.94 18.28
C GLY A 821 -17.88 25.91 17.11
N GLY A 822 -17.57 25.46 15.91
CA GLY A 822 -17.67 26.26 14.68
C GLY A 822 -16.53 27.24 14.48
N ILE A 823 -15.36 26.95 15.03
CA ILE A 823 -14.15 27.75 14.84
C ILE A 823 -13.74 27.62 13.37
N GLU A 824 -13.42 28.73 12.72
CA GLU A 824 -12.95 28.77 11.34
C GLU A 824 -11.49 29.24 11.28
N LEU A 825 -10.85 29.11 10.12
CA LEU A 825 -9.44 29.50 9.95
C LEU A 825 -9.18 30.98 10.32
N ASP A 826 -10.14 31.86 10.04
CA ASP A 826 -10.06 33.30 10.34
C ASP A 826 -10.12 33.63 11.85
N ASP A 827 -10.55 32.67 12.69
CA ASP A 827 -10.54 32.82 14.16
C ASP A 827 -9.18 32.50 14.79
N LEU A 828 -8.22 32.01 13.99
CA LEU A 828 -6.91 31.53 14.42
C LEU A 828 -5.81 32.55 14.11
N THR A 829 -4.80 32.59 14.97
CA THR A 829 -3.60 33.42 14.76
C THR A 829 -2.74 32.80 13.64
N PRO A 830 -2.48 33.52 12.53
CA PRO A 830 -1.71 32.96 11.42
C PRO A 830 -0.21 32.87 11.75
N ARG A 831 0.43 31.77 11.34
CA ARG A 831 1.87 31.54 11.38
C ARG A 831 2.41 31.39 9.96
N THR A 832 3.55 32.04 9.70
CA THR A 832 4.21 32.01 8.40
C THR A 832 5.59 31.39 8.52
N VAL A 833 5.89 30.45 7.62
CA VAL A 833 7.16 29.75 7.54
C VAL A 833 8.09 30.51 6.59
N SER A 834 9.34 30.72 7.00
CA SER A 834 10.44 31.12 6.14
C SER A 834 11.33 29.91 5.89
N THR A 835 11.49 29.55 4.62
CA THR A 835 12.27 28.39 4.18
C THR A 835 13.64 28.84 3.67
N GLN A 836 14.70 28.28 4.25
CA GLN A 836 16.07 28.29 3.74
C GLN A 836 16.35 26.93 3.07
N THR A 837 17.58 26.69 2.61
CA THR A 837 17.91 25.45 1.87
C THR A 837 17.58 24.17 2.63
N ASP A 838 17.94 24.10 3.92
CA ASP A 838 17.82 22.91 4.78
C ASP A 838 17.03 23.17 6.07
N LYS A 839 16.60 24.42 6.29
CA LYS A 839 16.03 24.88 7.57
C LYS A 839 14.79 25.75 7.39
N ARG A 840 13.87 25.70 8.34
CA ARG A 840 12.67 26.54 8.43
C ARG A 840 12.57 27.29 9.75
N ASN A 841 12.10 28.53 9.72
CA ASN A 841 11.77 29.33 10.89
C ASN A 841 10.36 29.91 10.79
N ILE A 842 9.71 30.15 11.93
CA ILE A 842 8.41 30.84 12.01
C ILE A 842 8.66 32.34 12.16
N THR A 843 8.21 33.13 11.16
CA THR A 843 8.54 34.56 11.07
C THR A 843 7.39 35.51 11.38
N ALA A 844 6.19 34.99 11.66
CA ALA A 844 4.99 35.81 11.87
C ALA A 844 4.23 35.52 13.18
N GLY A 845 3.83 36.63 13.81
CA GLY A 845 2.84 36.72 14.89
C GLY A 845 3.45 36.77 16.29
N ASP A 846 2.75 37.44 17.21
CA ASP A 846 3.06 37.43 18.64
C ASP A 846 2.60 36.10 19.28
N LYS A 847 2.88 35.91 20.58
CA LYS A 847 2.27 34.82 21.36
C LYS A 847 0.75 34.82 21.24
N VAL A 848 0.15 33.63 21.29
CA VAL A 848 -1.30 33.47 21.17
C VAL A 848 -1.98 34.08 22.41
N ASP A 849 -2.89 35.02 22.17
CA ASP A 849 -3.78 35.51 23.22
C ASP A 849 -5.04 34.63 23.22
N TRP A 850 -5.03 33.59 24.06
CA TRP A 850 -6.12 32.61 24.19
C TRP A 850 -7.42 33.19 24.75
N GLN A 851 -7.41 34.42 25.28
CA GLN A 851 -8.64 35.12 25.67
C GLN A 851 -9.33 35.75 24.47
N ARG A 852 -8.58 36.07 23.41
CA ARG A 852 -9.08 36.80 22.23
C ARG A 852 -9.19 35.94 20.98
N THR A 853 -8.27 35.00 20.82
CA THR A 853 -8.16 34.14 19.64
C THR A 853 -8.51 32.70 20.03
N LYS A 854 -8.84 31.88 19.03
CA LYS A 854 -9.27 30.49 19.25
C LYS A 854 -8.17 29.47 18.94
N GLY A 855 -6.92 29.95 18.82
CA GLY A 855 -5.73 29.15 18.58
C GLY A 855 -4.83 29.74 17.50
N TRP A 856 -4.13 28.87 16.77
CA TRP A 856 -3.17 29.26 15.74
C TRP A 856 -3.20 28.30 14.54
N ALA A 857 -2.77 28.81 13.38
CA ALA A 857 -2.70 28.03 12.14
C ALA A 857 -1.39 28.33 11.40
N LEU A 858 -0.63 27.28 11.08
CA LEU A 858 0.61 27.32 10.32
C LEU A 858 0.35 26.79 8.91
N ALA A 859 0.47 27.66 7.91
CA ALA A 859 0.37 27.27 6.51
C ALA A 859 1.65 26.56 6.05
N LEU A 860 1.50 25.40 5.40
CA LEU A 860 2.61 24.66 4.81
C LEU A 860 3.03 25.34 3.49
N PRO A 861 4.29 25.81 3.35
CA PRO A 861 4.66 26.73 2.28
C PRO A 861 4.96 26.06 0.93
N ASP A 862 5.35 24.78 0.91
CA ASP A 862 5.74 24.12 -0.34
C ASP A 862 4.51 23.59 -1.10
N GLU A 863 4.53 23.66 -2.43
CA GLU A 863 3.45 23.09 -3.25
C GLU A 863 3.35 21.59 -3.01
N ARG A 864 2.11 21.09 -2.85
CA ARG A 864 1.78 19.68 -2.54
C ARG A 864 2.21 19.21 -1.15
N GLU A 865 2.83 20.06 -0.34
CA GLU A 865 3.18 19.73 1.04
C GLU A 865 1.91 19.44 1.86
N ARG A 866 1.95 18.35 2.63
CA ARG A 866 0.80 17.86 3.38
C ARG A 866 1.23 17.13 4.63
N LEU A 867 0.37 17.13 5.64
CA LEU A 867 0.61 16.40 6.88
C LEU A 867 -0.32 15.19 6.90
N VAL A 868 0.24 14.02 6.63
CA VAL A 868 -0.49 12.74 6.53
C VAL A 868 -0.08 11.72 7.58
N VAL A 869 0.93 12.04 8.38
CA VAL A 869 1.47 11.25 9.49
C VAL A 869 1.21 11.97 10.81
N SER A 870 0.82 11.23 11.84
CA SER A 870 0.39 11.82 13.10
C SER A 870 1.54 12.56 13.80
N PRO A 871 1.29 13.75 14.36
CA PRO A 871 2.28 14.46 15.16
C PRO A 871 2.49 13.79 16.52
N PHE A 872 3.52 14.21 17.26
CA PHE A 872 3.71 13.87 18.68
C PHE A 872 4.24 15.08 19.48
N VAL A 873 4.06 15.09 20.80
CA VAL A 873 4.49 16.19 21.67
C VAL A 873 5.56 15.70 22.64
N ARG A 874 6.60 16.53 22.84
CA ARG A 874 7.56 16.39 23.94
C ARG A 874 7.65 17.70 24.70
N ARG A 875 7.23 17.68 25.97
CA ARG A 875 7.07 18.89 26.81
C ARG A 875 6.15 19.91 26.14
N HIS A 876 6.66 21.09 25.79
CA HIS A 876 5.91 22.16 25.14
C HIS A 876 6.09 22.19 23.63
N VAL A 877 6.92 21.30 23.06
CA VAL A 877 7.20 21.28 21.61
C VAL A 877 6.40 20.17 20.95
N VAL A 878 5.66 20.51 19.89
CA VAL A 878 5.02 19.55 19.01
C VAL A 878 5.90 19.28 17.80
N PHE A 879 6.19 18.02 17.56
CA PHE A 879 6.94 17.50 16.44
C PHE A 879 5.98 16.90 15.42
N PHE A 880 6.18 17.23 14.15
CA PHE A 880 5.34 16.73 13.07
C PHE A 880 6.11 16.65 11.77
N ASN A 881 5.85 15.61 10.99
CA ASN A 881 6.50 15.41 9.70
C ASN A 881 5.53 15.78 8.57
N THR A 882 6.01 16.54 7.60
CA THR A 882 5.26 16.85 6.39
C THR A 882 5.85 16.11 5.21
N SER A 883 4.99 15.71 4.28
CA SER A 883 5.35 14.99 3.07
C SER A 883 5.12 15.87 1.85
N ILE A 884 6.05 15.84 0.90
CA ILE A 884 5.96 16.52 -0.39
C ILE A 884 6.06 15.44 -1.46
N PRO A 885 4.92 14.87 -1.91
CA PRO A 885 4.91 13.86 -2.94
C PRO A 885 5.53 14.37 -4.24
N ASP A 886 6.41 13.57 -4.85
CA ASP A 886 6.87 13.85 -6.19
C ASP A 886 5.74 13.61 -7.21
N ASN A 887 5.76 14.37 -8.30
CA ASN A 887 4.87 14.25 -9.44
C ASN A 887 5.65 13.87 -10.70
N ILE A 888 6.97 13.62 -10.58
CA ILE A 888 7.78 13.08 -11.65
C ILE A 888 7.43 11.61 -11.82
N PRO A 889 6.85 11.19 -12.96
CA PRO A 889 6.56 9.79 -13.17
C PRO A 889 7.88 9.01 -13.22
N CYS A 890 7.88 7.78 -12.71
CA CYS A 890 9.08 6.96 -12.43
C CYS A 890 9.90 7.36 -11.19
N SER A 891 9.73 8.55 -10.62
CA SER A 891 10.27 8.80 -9.27
C SER A 891 9.41 8.03 -8.27
N GLY A 892 10.04 7.20 -7.44
CA GLY A 892 9.40 6.47 -6.36
C GLY A 892 9.66 7.20 -5.05
N GLY A 893 8.93 8.27 -4.75
CA GLY A 893 9.13 9.00 -3.49
C GLY A 893 8.68 10.46 -3.50
N GLY A 894 9.52 11.28 -2.88
CA GLY A 894 9.32 12.70 -2.65
C GLY A 894 10.30 13.18 -1.57
N SER A 895 10.02 14.33 -0.98
CA SER A 895 10.77 14.82 0.18
C SER A 895 9.82 15.18 1.31
N GLY A 896 10.33 15.78 2.37
CA GLY A 896 9.49 16.29 3.43
C GLY A 896 10.23 17.23 4.36
N TRP A 897 9.57 17.57 5.46
CA TRP A 897 10.18 18.32 6.55
C TRP A 897 9.87 17.65 7.87
N GLN A 898 10.87 17.55 8.73
CA GLN A 898 10.67 17.30 10.16
C GLN A 898 10.52 18.65 10.83
N MET A 899 9.33 18.95 11.36
CA MET A 899 8.98 20.23 11.94
C MET A 899 8.86 20.13 13.46
N ALA A 900 9.18 21.22 14.16
CA ALA A 900 9.05 21.36 15.60
C ALA A 900 8.66 22.80 15.95
N VAL A 901 7.51 22.99 16.61
CA VAL A 901 7.04 24.32 17.07
C VAL A 901 6.56 24.25 18.51
N GLU A 902 6.51 25.38 19.22
CA GLU A 902 5.84 25.44 20.52
C GLU A 902 4.34 25.13 20.35
N ALA A 903 3.81 24.17 21.10
CA ALA A 903 2.49 23.60 20.86
C ALA A 903 1.34 24.60 21.12
N LEU A 904 1.51 25.50 22.10
CA LEU A 904 0.49 26.52 22.41
C LEU A 904 0.60 27.77 21.54
N ASP A 905 1.80 28.08 21.04
CA ASP A 905 2.01 29.31 20.29
C ASP A 905 2.14 29.09 18.77
N GLY A 906 2.62 27.94 18.31
CA GLY A 906 2.96 27.70 16.90
C GLY A 906 4.19 28.48 16.43
N LEU A 907 5.01 28.98 17.37
CA LEU A 907 6.24 29.74 17.12
C LEU A 907 7.48 28.81 17.14
N ASP A 908 8.63 29.37 16.73
CA ASP A 908 9.92 28.70 16.88
C ASP A 908 10.12 28.21 18.34
N PRO A 909 10.68 27.01 18.53
CA PRO A 909 11.03 26.51 19.84
C PRO A 909 11.90 27.49 20.64
N THR A 910 11.64 27.64 21.93
CA THR A 910 12.42 28.50 22.84
C THR A 910 13.87 28.06 23.05
N ALA A 911 14.18 26.80 22.72
CA ALA A 911 15.50 26.22 22.68
C ALA A 911 15.55 25.20 21.54
N SER A 912 16.75 24.79 21.10
CA SER A 912 16.88 23.89 19.96
C SER A 912 16.04 22.61 20.13
N ALA A 913 15.38 22.22 19.05
CA ALA A 913 14.59 21.00 18.97
C ALA A 913 15.38 19.84 18.31
N PHE A 914 16.42 20.18 17.54
CA PHE A 914 17.17 19.29 16.67
C PHE A 914 18.67 19.46 16.91
N ASP A 915 19.42 18.38 16.73
CA ASP A 915 20.89 18.44 16.68
C ASP A 915 21.30 19.04 15.33
N SER A 916 21.90 20.22 15.40
CA SER A 916 22.26 21.05 14.26
C SER A 916 23.75 21.07 13.98
N ASN A 917 24.57 20.60 14.93
CA ASN A 917 26.03 20.54 14.84
C ASN A 917 26.55 19.11 14.59
N GLY A 918 25.68 18.09 14.73
CA GLY A 918 25.95 16.69 14.48
C GLY A 918 26.76 15.98 15.57
N ASP A 919 26.72 16.48 16.81
CA ASP A 919 27.47 15.89 17.93
C ASP A 919 26.70 14.79 18.69
N GLY A 920 25.45 14.52 18.30
CA GLY A 920 24.57 13.52 18.89
C GLY A 920 23.83 14.01 20.14
N VAL A 921 23.87 15.30 20.45
CA VAL A 921 23.20 15.92 21.60
C VAL A 921 22.46 17.17 21.13
N VAL A 922 21.32 17.46 21.78
CA VAL A 922 20.61 18.74 21.57
C VAL A 922 20.84 19.65 22.77
N ASP A 923 21.58 20.73 22.58
CA ASP A 923 21.94 21.69 23.63
C ASP A 923 21.94 23.17 23.19
N SER A 924 22.66 24.03 23.90
CA SER A 924 22.71 25.47 23.64
C SER A 924 23.68 25.88 22.53
N GLU A 925 24.55 24.97 22.09
CA GLU A 925 25.43 25.17 20.94
C GLU A 925 24.67 24.97 19.61
N ASP A 926 23.47 24.39 19.67
CA ASP A 926 22.60 24.20 18.52
C ASP A 926 21.84 25.45 18.07
N ALA A 927 21.66 25.54 16.76
CA ALA A 927 20.83 26.56 16.12
C ALA A 927 19.34 26.29 16.36
N ILE A 928 18.60 27.36 16.68
CA ILE A 928 17.14 27.30 16.84
C ILE A 928 16.46 27.46 15.48
N TYR A 929 15.68 26.46 15.08
CA TYR A 929 14.82 26.48 13.91
C TYR A 929 13.61 25.57 14.12
N ALA A 930 12.54 25.81 13.36
CA ALA A 930 11.28 25.09 13.43
C ALA A 930 11.14 23.94 12.43
N GLY A 931 12.09 23.75 11.51
CA GLY A 931 12.08 22.56 10.67
C GLY A 931 13.41 22.26 10.00
N LYS A 932 13.66 20.96 9.79
CA LYS A 932 14.80 20.37 9.08
C LYS A 932 14.28 19.68 7.81
N HIS A 933 14.97 19.90 6.69
CA HIS A 933 14.61 19.22 5.44
C HIS A 933 14.87 17.72 5.56
N PHE A 934 13.94 16.92 5.05
CA PHE A 934 14.03 15.46 5.00
C PHE A 934 14.15 15.01 3.54
N ASP A 935 15.33 14.57 3.14
CA ASP A 935 15.68 14.19 1.76
C ASP A 935 15.80 12.67 1.54
N HIS A 936 15.42 11.88 2.55
CA HIS A 936 15.39 10.40 2.52
C HIS A 936 14.06 9.83 2.02
N GLY A 937 13.41 10.50 1.06
CA GLY A 937 12.08 10.14 0.60
C GLY A 937 10.96 10.82 1.40
N LEU A 938 9.75 10.24 1.38
CA LEU A 938 8.64 10.72 2.20
C LEU A 938 8.83 10.30 3.66
N PRO A 939 8.82 11.23 4.64
CA PRO A 939 8.98 10.88 6.04
C PRO A 939 7.75 10.17 6.59
N SER A 940 7.97 9.08 7.32
CA SER A 940 6.96 8.37 8.11
C SER A 940 6.81 8.96 9.52
N GLU A 941 5.97 8.37 10.36
CA GLU A 941 5.89 8.73 11.79
C GLU A 941 7.23 8.45 12.49
N THR A 942 7.65 9.37 13.36
CA THR A 942 8.90 9.25 14.14
C THR A 942 8.67 8.41 15.39
N SER A 943 9.49 7.38 15.59
CA SER A 943 9.59 6.67 16.88
C SER A 943 10.67 7.29 17.76
N THR A 944 10.56 7.19 19.10
CA THR A 944 11.55 7.80 20.01
C THR A 944 12.03 6.84 21.08
N GLN A 945 13.33 6.87 21.37
CA GLN A 945 13.95 6.16 22.49
C GLN A 945 14.91 7.08 23.24
N GLY A 946 14.66 7.31 24.53
CA GLY A 946 15.43 8.25 25.31
C GLY A 946 15.38 9.64 24.66
N ASN A 947 16.51 10.13 24.18
CA ASN A 947 16.59 11.41 23.47
C ASN A 947 16.74 11.26 21.95
N ASN A 948 16.70 10.06 21.39
CA ASN A 948 16.81 9.84 19.96
C ASN A 948 15.44 9.67 19.31
N GLY A 949 15.28 10.22 18.12
CA GLY A 949 14.16 9.99 17.21
C GLY A 949 14.61 9.17 16.00
N TYR A 950 13.73 8.32 15.49
CA TYR A 950 13.97 7.49 14.31
C TYR A 950 12.82 7.72 13.33
N THR A 951 13.11 8.35 12.20
CA THR A 951 12.12 8.67 11.17
C THR A 951 12.41 7.85 9.91
N PRO A 952 11.64 6.78 9.63
CA PRO A 952 11.78 6.03 8.40
C PRO A 952 11.41 6.90 7.18
N GLY A 953 12.17 6.73 6.10
CA GLY A 953 11.92 7.35 4.81
C GLY A 953 11.43 6.35 3.77
N SER A 954 10.85 6.85 2.68
CA SER A 954 10.46 6.02 1.54
C SER A 954 11.64 5.60 0.64
N ASP A 955 12.89 5.84 1.05
CA ASP A 955 14.10 5.46 0.31
C ASP A 955 14.58 4.01 0.58
N GLY A 956 13.92 3.31 1.50
CA GLY A 956 14.23 1.91 1.85
C GLY A 956 15.43 1.72 2.79
N LYS A 957 16.02 2.79 3.32
CA LYS A 957 17.13 2.71 4.28
C LYS A 957 16.64 2.61 5.73
N LEU A 958 17.44 1.96 6.58
CA LEU A 958 17.19 1.99 8.02
C LEU A 958 17.32 3.44 8.51
N PRO A 959 16.42 3.91 9.39
CA PRO A 959 16.50 5.27 9.91
C PRO A 959 17.72 5.40 10.83
N GLU A 960 18.47 6.48 10.63
CA GLU A 960 19.53 6.88 11.55
C GLU A 960 18.92 7.57 12.79
N PRO A 961 19.56 7.44 13.97
CA PRO A 961 19.12 8.17 15.15
C PRO A 961 19.32 9.67 14.95
N ASP A 962 18.26 10.45 15.13
CA ASP A 962 18.32 11.91 15.18
C ASP A 962 18.19 12.36 16.64
N ALA A 963 19.18 13.10 17.13
CA ALA A 963 19.14 13.59 18.50
C ALA A 963 18.04 14.64 18.63
N MET A 964 17.19 14.45 19.63
CA MET A 964 16.03 15.28 19.92
C MET A 964 16.15 15.89 21.31
N ARG A 965 15.48 17.03 21.50
CA ARG A 965 15.44 17.74 22.78
C ARG A 965 15.14 16.83 23.97
N SER A 966 16.01 16.89 24.98
CA SER A 966 15.97 16.02 26.16
C SER A 966 14.72 16.17 27.03
N LEU A 967 14.26 15.04 27.58
CA LEU A 967 13.22 15.00 28.61
C LEU A 967 13.74 15.27 30.04
N SER A 968 15.06 15.38 30.27
CA SER A 968 15.65 15.43 31.61
C SER A 968 15.22 16.66 32.42
N GLY A 969 14.32 16.39 33.36
CA GLY A 969 13.67 17.20 34.39
C GLY A 969 12.67 16.26 35.04
N ALA A 970 12.80 15.99 36.34
CA ALA A 970 12.30 14.75 36.97
C ALA A 970 10.82 14.43 36.71
N THR A 971 10.54 13.36 35.95
CA THR A 971 9.26 12.66 36.01
C THR A 971 9.46 11.14 35.85
N THR A 972 9.09 10.41 36.89
CA THR A 972 8.75 8.98 36.83
C THR A 972 7.58 8.78 35.88
N ARG A 973 7.43 7.58 35.30
CA ARG A 973 6.33 7.14 34.43
C ARG A 973 5.00 7.88 34.70
N LEU A 974 4.56 8.69 33.74
CA LEU A 974 3.30 9.43 33.75
C LEU A 974 2.32 8.72 32.80
N SER A 975 1.08 8.49 33.23
CA SER A 975 0.01 8.03 32.35
C SER A 975 -0.31 9.08 31.28
N TRP A 976 -1.09 8.71 30.25
CA TRP A 976 -1.62 9.63 29.23
C TRP A 976 -2.31 10.88 29.81
N THR A 977 -2.76 10.83 31.06
CA THR A 977 -3.40 11.91 31.82
C THR A 977 -2.45 12.93 32.46
N GLU A 978 -1.16 12.63 32.64
CA GLU A 978 -0.27 13.45 33.48
C GLU A 978 0.75 14.31 32.70
N LEU A 979 0.65 14.43 31.37
CA LEU A 979 1.63 15.18 30.58
C LEU A 979 1.69 16.70 30.88
N LEU A 980 0.69 17.29 31.57
CA LEU A 980 0.62 18.76 31.69
C LEU A 980 0.17 19.32 33.06
N ARG A 981 -0.09 18.49 34.08
CA ARG A 981 -0.56 18.97 35.40
C ARG A 981 0.55 19.25 36.41
N LYS A 982 1.79 18.82 36.15
CA LYS A 982 2.96 19.06 37.03
C LYS A 982 4.21 19.37 36.21
N GLY A 983 4.42 20.64 35.92
CA GLY A 983 5.64 21.24 35.40
C GLY A 983 5.63 22.72 35.65
#